data_AF-A0A0A1VJ68-F1
#
_entry.id   AF-A0A0A1VJ68-F1
#
_cell.length_a   1.000
_cell.length_b   1.000
_cell.length_c   1.000
_cell.angle_alpha   90.00
_cell.angle_beta   90.00
_cell.angle_gamma   90.00
#
_symmetry.space_group_name_H-M   'P 1'
#
loop_
_entity.id
_entity.type
_entity.pdbx_description
1 polymer ?
#
loop_
_entity_poly.entity_id
_entity_poly.type
_entity_poly.pdbx_seq_one_letter_code
_entity_poly.pdbx_strand_id
1 'polypeptide(L)'
;MTTTAWAATARHKAAALAAALASALACAPALADIPAAERQALIDLYDNTDGANWTKKANWNGAAGTECTWQGVACSGAPGSEHVTALTLNAANLNGSLPASLSNLRELTSLNLFQNGLLTGSIAPIGALTQLVTVSLGQSGLSGPIPPLTDLAQLEDFEVRGAKLTGSTPDLGGLTKLKSFNVSGNQLDGQIGPLAGATALESFTVQNNQLTGPIPDLTGLASLKTFWVNNNKLTGITALAGLAHLDSFIASSNQLSGPIPPLTGLAQLRDFRVDYNQLTGPIPDLTGLARLEDLYLRDNQLTGQIPASLSTLATLRFLHVQNNQLVGSPPMPPNDTMSAVPCPNPLRNSQDAAVNAAWDGIVTGTKPWADGCTGSWDVTPMTSDGAGNPVPNGTLGTITPGTVQILPQGGSAQFTITAAPGYHLVTPVEGNCPGSYSGNVFTAGPLTANCTVNPHFAQDASPDDGVCGPDNGQVLSAPPARLCSAGTPSAVTGSGPWGWSCAGTHSGATAQCSAQKAGTGWTVNAVVNGLGGTATPASQSVANNARATVTAVPEPSYMLIGATGCGAAVSGNTVTTAPVTADCTVTLDFAVGQSTTTAYVSVVPTAPRVSDDVAVRVAVEAGDTPVTSGTVTVSGGGASCNTTLDGTGHGQCSLRFATAGTHQLTAAYPGDVAQRFLPSSAVRSVTVASVQPVPTLTEWGVALLAALLGLLGLRMRHVA
;
A
#
# COMPACT_ATOMS: atom_id res chain seq x y z
N MET A 1 -109.07 -58.45 -3.80
CA MET A 1 -107.79 -58.24 -4.52
C MET A 1 -107.92 -56.95 -5.33
N THR A 2 -107.00 -55.99 -5.34
CA THR A 2 -105.74 -55.88 -4.58
C THR A 2 -105.32 -54.40 -4.52
N THR A 3 -105.44 -53.77 -3.35
CA THR A 3 -104.95 -52.40 -3.06
C THR A 3 -103.42 -52.30 -2.97
N THR A 4 -102.70 -53.37 -3.35
CA THR A 4 -101.25 -53.53 -3.17
C THR A 4 -100.41 -53.00 -4.34
N ALA A 5 -100.97 -52.84 -5.54
CA ALA A 5 -100.21 -52.46 -6.74
C ALA A 5 -99.70 -50.99 -6.72
N TRP A 6 -100.55 -50.04 -6.29
CA TRP A 6 -100.19 -48.62 -6.22
C TRP A 6 -99.21 -48.31 -5.08
N ALA A 7 -99.34 -49.00 -3.95
CA ALA A 7 -98.41 -48.85 -2.83
C ALA A 7 -96.97 -49.31 -3.19
N ALA A 8 -96.83 -50.33 -4.02
CA ALA A 8 -95.51 -50.83 -4.46
C ALA A 8 -94.79 -49.84 -5.38
N THR A 9 -95.49 -49.25 -6.37
CA THR A 9 -94.88 -48.28 -7.31
C THR A 9 -94.53 -46.96 -6.63
N ALA A 10 -95.36 -46.48 -5.69
CA ALA A 10 -95.04 -45.31 -4.88
C ALA A 10 -93.82 -45.56 -3.97
N ARG A 11 -93.72 -46.73 -3.34
CA ARG A 11 -92.57 -47.11 -2.50
C ARG A 11 -91.29 -47.28 -3.32
N HIS A 12 -91.33 -47.84 -4.53
CA HIS A 12 -90.13 -47.93 -5.37
C HIS A 12 -89.68 -46.56 -5.90
N LYS A 13 -90.61 -45.65 -6.27
CA LYS A 13 -90.22 -44.28 -6.63
C LYS A 13 -89.68 -43.49 -5.43
N ALA A 14 -90.28 -43.63 -4.24
CA ALA A 14 -89.78 -43.02 -3.02
C ALA A 14 -88.42 -43.60 -2.57
N ALA A 15 -88.23 -44.92 -2.71
CA ALA A 15 -86.95 -45.57 -2.42
C ALA A 15 -85.87 -45.22 -3.45
N ALA A 16 -86.21 -45.07 -4.74
CA ALA A 16 -85.28 -44.58 -5.75
C ALA A 16 -84.93 -43.10 -5.55
N LEU A 17 -85.88 -42.26 -5.14
CA LEU A 17 -85.61 -40.86 -4.80
C LEU A 17 -84.79 -40.75 -3.50
N ALA A 18 -85.10 -41.55 -2.48
CA ALA A 18 -84.33 -41.60 -1.24
C ALA A 18 -82.94 -42.21 -1.43
N ALA A 19 -82.77 -43.19 -2.33
CA ALA A 19 -81.47 -43.70 -2.74
C ALA A 19 -80.69 -42.66 -3.55
N ALA A 20 -81.33 -41.93 -4.47
CA ALA A 20 -80.68 -40.85 -5.21
C ALA A 20 -80.28 -39.67 -4.29
N LEU A 21 -81.13 -39.30 -3.33
CA LEU A 21 -80.76 -38.33 -2.28
C LEU A 21 -79.67 -38.89 -1.35
N ALA A 22 -79.71 -40.16 -0.96
CA ALA A 22 -78.65 -40.76 -0.15
C ALA A 22 -77.32 -40.88 -0.91
N SER A 23 -77.35 -41.13 -2.22
CA SER A 23 -76.17 -41.08 -3.10
C SER A 23 -75.65 -39.65 -3.29
N ALA A 24 -76.54 -38.66 -3.34
CA ALA A 24 -76.15 -37.24 -3.39
C ALA A 24 -75.61 -36.74 -2.05
N LEU A 25 -76.16 -37.18 -0.91
CA LEU A 25 -75.62 -36.86 0.43
C LEU A 25 -74.33 -37.64 0.75
N ALA A 26 -74.17 -38.86 0.23
CA ALA A 26 -72.90 -39.61 0.30
C ALA A 26 -71.84 -39.10 -0.71
N CYS A 27 -72.20 -38.11 -1.53
CA CYS A 27 -71.31 -37.41 -2.45
C CYS A 27 -71.32 -35.89 -2.19
N ALA A 28 -71.44 -35.49 -0.92
CA ALA A 28 -70.79 -34.27 -0.51
C ALA A 28 -69.29 -34.46 -0.78
N PRO A 29 -68.62 -33.63 -1.60
CA PRO A 29 -67.18 -33.68 -1.69
C PRO A 29 -66.63 -33.47 -0.28
N ALA A 30 -65.62 -34.25 0.10
CA ALA A 30 -64.83 -33.92 1.29
C ALA A 30 -64.34 -32.48 1.08
N LEU A 31 -64.87 -31.56 1.89
CA LEU A 31 -64.48 -30.16 1.86
C LEU A 31 -62.98 -30.15 2.10
N ALA A 32 -62.22 -29.71 1.11
CA ALA A 32 -60.81 -29.41 1.33
C ALA A 32 -60.75 -28.32 2.40
N ASP A 33 -59.84 -28.47 3.36
CA ASP A 33 -59.65 -27.47 4.42
C ASP A 33 -59.31 -26.11 3.79
N ILE A 34 -58.62 -26.14 2.64
CA ILE A 34 -58.21 -24.98 1.85
C ILE A 34 -58.96 -24.85 0.50
N PRO A 35 -59.03 -23.65 -0.11
CA PRO A 35 -59.62 -23.46 -1.44
C PRO A 35 -59.01 -24.40 -2.50
N ALA A 36 -59.86 -24.88 -3.42
CA ALA A 36 -59.45 -25.81 -4.48
C ALA A 36 -58.29 -25.28 -5.36
N ALA A 37 -58.22 -23.96 -5.58
CA ALA A 37 -57.12 -23.33 -6.33
C ALA A 37 -55.78 -23.35 -5.59
N GLU A 38 -55.79 -23.35 -4.26
CA GLU A 38 -54.60 -23.48 -3.42
C GLU A 38 -54.15 -24.94 -3.38
N ARG A 39 -55.07 -25.89 -3.14
CA ARG A 39 -54.78 -27.33 -3.26
C ARG A 39 -54.15 -27.66 -4.61
N GLN A 40 -54.71 -27.14 -5.71
CA GLN A 40 -54.14 -27.38 -7.04
C GLN A 40 -52.72 -26.80 -7.17
N ALA A 41 -52.44 -25.62 -6.62
CA ALA A 41 -51.09 -25.05 -6.62
C ALA A 41 -50.07 -25.91 -5.85
N LEU A 42 -50.50 -26.55 -4.75
CA LEU A 42 -49.66 -27.51 -4.02
C LEU A 42 -49.42 -28.79 -4.82
N ILE A 43 -50.45 -29.35 -5.47
CA ILE A 43 -50.32 -30.52 -6.34
C ILE A 43 -49.42 -30.21 -7.55
N ASP A 44 -49.61 -29.07 -8.21
CA ASP A 44 -48.76 -28.64 -9.32
C ASP A 44 -47.30 -28.48 -8.88
N LEU A 45 -47.05 -27.99 -7.65
CA LEU A 45 -45.68 -27.88 -7.10
C LEU A 45 -45.06 -29.27 -6.88
N TYR A 46 -45.85 -30.19 -6.32
CA TYR A 46 -45.45 -31.58 -6.09
C TYR A 46 -45.11 -32.27 -7.42
N ASP A 47 -46.00 -32.20 -8.41
CA ASP A 47 -45.81 -32.87 -9.71
C ASP A 47 -44.68 -32.22 -10.54
N ASN A 48 -44.61 -30.89 -10.61
CA ASN A 48 -43.59 -30.18 -11.42
C ASN A 48 -42.18 -30.19 -10.82
N THR A 49 -42.00 -30.63 -9.58
CA THR A 49 -40.68 -30.71 -8.93
C THR A 49 -40.35 -32.08 -8.35
N ASP A 50 -40.92 -33.14 -8.93
CA ASP A 50 -40.60 -34.55 -8.63
C ASP A 50 -40.89 -34.95 -7.17
N GLY A 51 -42.09 -34.61 -6.71
CA GLY A 51 -42.60 -34.78 -5.35
C GLY A 51 -42.45 -36.18 -4.75
N ALA A 52 -42.53 -37.22 -5.59
CA ALA A 52 -42.30 -38.60 -5.18
C ALA A 52 -40.87 -38.81 -4.62
N ASN A 53 -39.88 -38.06 -5.12
CA ASN A 53 -38.47 -38.18 -4.76
C ASN A 53 -37.99 -37.09 -3.79
N TRP A 54 -38.87 -36.21 -3.30
CA TRP A 54 -38.54 -35.28 -2.23
C TRP A 54 -38.15 -35.99 -0.93
N THR A 55 -37.28 -35.37 -0.13
CA THR A 55 -36.92 -35.83 1.23
C THR A 55 -37.95 -35.39 2.27
N LYS A 56 -38.69 -34.29 2.04
CA LYS A 56 -39.77 -33.79 2.90
C LYS A 56 -41.14 -33.90 2.19
N LYS A 57 -41.73 -35.09 2.21
CA LYS A 57 -43.00 -35.39 1.51
C LYS A 57 -44.07 -36.08 2.36
N ALA A 58 -43.97 -36.09 3.68
CA ALA A 58 -44.99 -36.75 4.50
C ALA A 58 -46.38 -36.10 4.28
N ASN A 59 -47.40 -36.95 4.09
CA ASN A 59 -48.80 -36.63 3.79
C ASN A 59 -49.08 -35.92 2.45
N TRP A 60 -48.07 -35.50 1.68
CA TRP A 60 -48.26 -34.84 0.38
C TRP A 60 -49.03 -35.72 -0.61
N ASN A 61 -49.84 -35.09 -1.45
CA ASN A 61 -50.79 -35.75 -2.36
C ASN A 61 -51.80 -36.68 -1.63
N GLY A 62 -52.08 -36.39 -0.35
CA GLY A 62 -53.14 -37.03 0.42
C GLY A 62 -54.55 -36.63 -0.01
N ALA A 63 -55.57 -37.09 0.72
CA ALA A 63 -56.97 -36.75 0.45
C ALA A 63 -57.26 -35.24 0.55
N ALA A 64 -58.41 -34.79 0.03
CA ALA A 64 -58.94 -33.45 0.33
C ALA A 64 -59.30 -33.36 1.81
N GLY A 65 -58.92 -32.26 2.47
CA GLY A 65 -59.07 -32.09 3.93
C GLY A 65 -57.89 -32.70 4.70
N THR A 66 -56.67 -32.60 4.14
CA THR A 66 -55.43 -33.03 4.80
C THR A 66 -54.25 -32.07 4.57
N GLU A 67 -54.42 -31.05 3.73
CA GLU A 67 -53.37 -30.17 3.19
C GLU A 67 -52.58 -29.46 4.29
N CYS A 68 -53.27 -29.02 5.34
CA CYS A 68 -52.67 -28.36 6.49
C CYS A 68 -51.87 -29.31 7.41
N THR A 69 -51.83 -30.61 7.09
CA THR A 69 -50.96 -31.62 7.72
C THR A 69 -49.82 -32.08 6.80
N TRP A 70 -49.72 -31.54 5.58
CA TRP A 70 -48.65 -31.88 4.64
C TRP A 70 -47.32 -31.28 5.12
N GLN A 71 -46.25 -32.06 5.03
CA GLN A 71 -44.97 -31.69 5.61
C GLN A 71 -44.42 -30.39 5.00
N GLY A 72 -44.32 -29.34 5.82
CA GLY A 72 -43.86 -28.02 5.40
C GLY A 72 -44.97 -27.07 4.92
N VAL A 73 -46.23 -27.49 4.90
CA VAL A 73 -47.39 -26.60 4.69
C VAL A 73 -47.87 -26.11 6.07
N ALA A 74 -48.15 -24.82 6.17
CA ALA A 74 -48.89 -24.25 7.30
C ALA A 74 -50.10 -23.46 6.77
N CYS A 75 -51.18 -23.47 7.54
CA CYS A 75 -52.42 -22.79 7.22
C CYS A 75 -52.89 -21.86 8.35
N SER A 76 -53.78 -20.92 8.03
CA SER A 76 -54.58 -20.19 9.01
C SER A 76 -56.06 -20.25 8.66
N GLY A 77 -56.93 -20.32 9.67
CA GLY A 77 -58.38 -20.32 9.53
C GLY A 77 -59.05 -21.14 10.64
N ALA A 78 -60.36 -21.33 10.53
CA ALA A 78 -61.08 -22.35 11.29
C ALA A 78 -61.30 -23.58 10.39
N PRO A 79 -61.39 -24.81 10.94
CA PRO A 79 -61.58 -26.04 10.16
C PRO A 79 -62.68 -25.95 9.08
N GLY A 80 -62.30 -26.16 7.82
CA GLY A 80 -63.12 -26.01 6.62
C GLY A 80 -63.14 -24.59 6.04
N SER A 81 -62.20 -23.74 6.43
CA SER A 81 -62.04 -22.35 5.95
C SER A 81 -60.59 -21.86 6.05
N GLU A 82 -59.64 -22.78 5.98
CA GLU A 82 -58.22 -22.50 6.04
C GLU A 82 -57.67 -21.93 4.72
N HIS A 83 -56.56 -21.21 4.81
CA HIS A 83 -55.75 -20.76 3.70
C HIS A 83 -54.28 -21.07 3.96
N VAL A 84 -53.51 -21.40 2.92
CA VAL A 84 -52.07 -21.70 3.02
C VAL A 84 -51.29 -20.42 3.30
N THR A 85 -50.67 -20.33 4.47
CA THR A 85 -49.92 -19.15 4.93
C THR A 85 -48.42 -19.34 4.94
N ALA A 86 -47.89 -20.57 4.93
CA ALA A 86 -46.46 -20.81 4.73
C ALA A 86 -46.16 -22.11 3.98
N LEU A 87 -45.07 -22.07 3.20
CA LEU A 87 -44.45 -23.22 2.55
C LEU A 87 -42.96 -23.30 2.92
N THR A 88 -42.58 -24.34 3.68
CA THR A 88 -41.21 -24.58 4.16
C THR A 88 -40.70 -25.94 3.67
N LEU A 89 -40.16 -25.95 2.45
CA LEU A 89 -39.59 -27.13 1.78
C LEU A 89 -38.09 -26.95 1.53
N ASN A 90 -37.39 -26.29 2.46
CA ASN A 90 -35.94 -26.11 2.35
C ASN A 90 -35.18 -27.45 2.38
N ALA A 91 -34.17 -27.61 1.53
CA ALA A 91 -33.38 -28.84 1.37
C ALA A 91 -34.24 -30.12 1.19
N ALA A 92 -35.39 -29.99 0.52
CA ALA A 92 -36.35 -31.07 0.32
C ALA A 92 -36.12 -31.89 -0.97
N ASN A 93 -35.05 -31.60 -1.73
CA ASN A 93 -34.71 -32.26 -3.00
C ASN A 93 -35.74 -32.01 -4.12
N LEU A 94 -36.30 -30.80 -4.20
CA LEU A 94 -37.18 -30.38 -5.29
C LEU A 94 -36.41 -30.36 -6.61
N ASN A 95 -36.85 -31.14 -7.59
CA ASN A 95 -36.19 -31.38 -8.87
C ASN A 95 -37.15 -31.10 -10.04
N GLY A 96 -36.99 -29.96 -10.71
CA GLY A 96 -37.92 -29.51 -11.74
C GLY A 96 -38.13 -27.99 -11.70
N SER A 97 -39.33 -27.49 -11.95
CA SER A 97 -39.58 -26.03 -12.03
C SER A 97 -40.79 -25.56 -11.21
N LEU A 98 -40.73 -24.33 -10.72
CA LEU A 98 -41.81 -23.74 -9.92
C LEU A 98 -43.03 -23.42 -10.80
N PRO A 99 -44.24 -23.92 -10.50
CA PRO A 99 -45.41 -23.69 -11.32
C PRO A 99 -45.95 -22.26 -11.16
N ALA A 100 -46.52 -21.71 -12.24
CA ALA A 100 -47.18 -20.40 -12.21
C ALA A 100 -48.41 -20.36 -11.27
N SER A 101 -49.03 -21.50 -11.01
CA SER A 101 -50.16 -21.63 -10.07
C SER A 101 -49.79 -21.39 -8.61
N LEU A 102 -48.50 -21.31 -8.23
CA LEU A 102 -48.08 -20.78 -6.92
C LEU A 102 -48.69 -19.41 -6.62
N SER A 103 -48.98 -18.61 -7.65
CA SER A 103 -49.68 -17.33 -7.55
C SER A 103 -51.14 -17.42 -7.03
N ASN A 104 -51.69 -18.62 -6.83
CA ASN A 104 -53.00 -18.84 -6.20
C ASN A 104 -52.98 -18.81 -4.67
N LEU A 105 -51.81 -18.96 -4.03
CA LEU A 105 -51.66 -19.02 -2.57
C LEU A 105 -51.73 -17.62 -1.94
N ARG A 106 -52.85 -16.90 -2.10
CA ARG A 106 -52.93 -15.45 -1.88
C ARG A 106 -52.66 -14.98 -0.44
N GLU A 107 -52.85 -15.86 0.54
CA GLU A 107 -52.54 -15.58 1.95
C GLU A 107 -51.12 -16.02 2.38
N LEU A 108 -50.28 -16.46 1.42
CA LEU A 108 -48.92 -16.90 1.71
C LEU A 108 -48.07 -15.75 2.26
N THR A 109 -47.62 -15.91 3.51
CA THR A 109 -46.75 -14.98 4.23
C THR A 109 -45.28 -15.38 4.17
N SER A 110 -44.99 -16.67 3.98
CA SER A 110 -43.64 -17.23 4.03
C SER A 110 -43.43 -18.29 2.96
N LEU A 111 -42.46 -18.07 2.07
CA LEU A 111 -42.05 -19.03 1.04
C LEU A 111 -40.57 -19.37 1.21
N ASN A 112 -40.28 -20.55 1.75
CA ASN A 112 -38.92 -21.04 1.98
C ASN A 112 -38.65 -22.36 1.23
N LEU A 113 -37.99 -22.24 0.09
CA LEU A 113 -37.51 -23.33 -0.77
C LEU A 113 -35.97 -23.36 -0.86
N PHE A 114 -35.27 -22.77 0.12
CA PHE A 114 -33.81 -22.65 0.16
C PHE A 114 -33.11 -24.03 0.07
N GLN A 115 -31.91 -24.10 -0.53
CA GLN A 115 -31.11 -25.33 -0.66
C GLN A 115 -31.76 -26.44 -1.52
N ASN A 116 -32.57 -26.10 -2.50
CA ASN A 116 -33.05 -27.05 -3.52
C ASN A 116 -32.27 -26.87 -4.84
N GLY A 117 -31.05 -27.42 -4.89
CA GLY A 117 -30.14 -27.29 -6.03
C GLY A 117 -30.64 -27.84 -7.37
N LEU A 118 -31.66 -28.71 -7.35
CA LEU A 118 -32.30 -29.28 -8.55
C LEU A 118 -33.53 -28.50 -9.04
N LEU A 119 -33.92 -27.41 -8.37
CA LEU A 119 -34.88 -26.46 -8.93
C LEU A 119 -34.27 -25.76 -10.16
N THR A 120 -35.11 -25.51 -11.16
CA THR A 120 -34.76 -24.94 -12.47
C THR A 120 -35.89 -24.03 -12.97
N GLY A 121 -35.71 -23.39 -14.12
CA GLY A 121 -36.64 -22.39 -14.63
C GLY A 121 -36.53 -21.08 -13.85
N SER A 122 -37.52 -20.19 -13.99
CA SER A 122 -37.52 -18.89 -13.32
C SER A 122 -38.15 -18.92 -11.93
N ILE A 123 -37.91 -17.86 -11.15
CA ILE A 123 -38.77 -17.52 -10.03
C ILE A 123 -40.22 -17.39 -10.56
N ALA A 124 -41.19 -17.98 -9.87
CA ALA A 124 -42.59 -17.86 -10.25
C ALA A 124 -43.10 -16.40 -10.12
N PRO A 125 -44.20 -16.01 -10.79
CA PRO A 125 -44.77 -14.65 -10.66
C PRO A 125 -45.35 -14.37 -9.27
N ILE A 126 -44.49 -14.07 -8.30
CA ILE A 126 -44.87 -13.89 -6.89
C ILE A 126 -45.59 -12.57 -6.59
N GLY A 127 -45.62 -11.58 -7.50
CA GLY A 127 -46.26 -10.27 -7.26
C GLY A 127 -47.76 -10.35 -6.89
N ALA A 128 -48.44 -11.45 -7.23
CA ALA A 128 -49.81 -11.72 -6.81
C ALA A 128 -49.98 -12.08 -5.32
N LEU A 129 -48.88 -12.42 -4.63
CA LEU A 129 -48.82 -12.92 -3.26
C LEU A 129 -48.53 -11.79 -2.28
N THR A 130 -49.42 -10.78 -2.25
CA THR A 130 -49.20 -9.49 -1.57
C THR A 130 -49.04 -9.57 -0.04
N GLN A 131 -49.33 -10.72 0.56
CA GLN A 131 -49.11 -10.99 2.00
C GLN A 131 -47.71 -11.51 2.33
N LEU A 132 -46.85 -11.75 1.33
CA LEU A 132 -45.48 -12.23 1.55
C LEU A 132 -44.67 -11.28 2.45
N VAL A 133 -44.19 -11.83 3.56
CA VAL A 133 -43.26 -11.22 4.51
C VAL A 133 -41.85 -11.75 4.27
N THR A 134 -41.70 -13.04 3.95
CA THR A 134 -40.39 -13.67 3.71
C THR A 134 -40.38 -14.53 2.45
N VAL A 135 -39.33 -14.38 1.64
CA VAL A 135 -39.06 -15.19 0.45
C VAL A 135 -37.63 -15.68 0.50
N SER A 136 -37.42 -16.99 0.63
CA SER A 136 -36.09 -17.62 0.62
C SER A 136 -36.03 -18.74 -0.42
N LEU A 137 -35.31 -18.49 -1.52
CA LEU A 137 -35.21 -19.36 -2.70
C LEU A 137 -33.74 -19.66 -3.09
N GLY A 138 -32.77 -19.20 -2.29
CA GLY A 138 -31.34 -19.33 -2.55
C GLY A 138 -30.81 -20.78 -2.53
N GLN A 139 -29.57 -20.95 -3.01
CA GLN A 139 -28.92 -22.26 -3.17
C GLN A 139 -29.75 -23.20 -4.06
N SER A 140 -30.15 -22.71 -5.22
CA SER A 140 -31.03 -23.38 -6.18
C SER A 140 -30.53 -23.20 -7.62
N GLY A 141 -31.03 -23.99 -8.56
CA GLY A 141 -30.71 -23.81 -9.99
C GLY A 141 -31.63 -22.83 -10.73
N LEU A 142 -32.44 -22.04 -10.00
CA LEU A 142 -33.34 -21.02 -10.56
C LEU A 142 -32.55 -19.98 -11.38
N SER A 143 -33.16 -19.51 -12.48
CA SER A 143 -32.50 -18.68 -13.49
C SER A 143 -33.42 -17.58 -14.05
N GLY A 144 -32.89 -16.73 -14.93
CA GLY A 144 -33.65 -15.62 -15.50
C GLY A 144 -33.81 -14.44 -14.53
N PRO A 145 -34.66 -13.46 -14.85
CA PRO A 145 -34.77 -12.22 -14.08
C PRO A 145 -35.46 -12.41 -12.73
N ILE A 146 -35.09 -11.56 -11.77
CA ILE A 146 -35.90 -11.34 -10.56
C ILE A 146 -37.22 -10.67 -10.99
N PRO A 147 -38.40 -11.23 -10.65
CA PRO A 147 -39.68 -10.61 -10.99
C PRO A 147 -39.86 -9.28 -10.23
N PRO A 148 -40.70 -8.35 -10.74
CA PRO A 148 -41.03 -7.13 -10.00
C PRO A 148 -41.58 -7.44 -8.60
N LEU A 149 -41.07 -6.72 -7.60
CA LEU A 149 -41.44 -6.91 -6.19
C LEU A 149 -42.38 -5.80 -5.67
N THR A 150 -42.70 -4.79 -6.50
CA THR A 150 -43.38 -3.54 -6.10
C THR A 150 -44.70 -3.72 -5.36
N ASP A 151 -45.43 -4.80 -5.63
CA ASP A 151 -46.74 -5.08 -5.02
C ASP A 151 -46.65 -5.81 -3.67
N LEU A 152 -45.45 -6.24 -3.26
CA LEU A 152 -45.19 -7.01 -2.04
C LEU A 152 -44.98 -6.10 -0.82
N ALA A 153 -45.97 -5.24 -0.53
CA ALA A 153 -45.86 -4.21 0.50
C ALA A 153 -45.67 -4.74 1.95
N GLN A 154 -45.81 -6.05 2.19
CA GLN A 154 -45.52 -6.69 3.47
C GLN A 154 -44.10 -7.28 3.58
N LEU A 155 -43.32 -7.28 2.49
CA LEU A 155 -42.05 -7.98 2.39
C LEU A 155 -40.99 -7.37 3.33
N GLU A 156 -40.43 -8.20 4.20
CA GLU A 156 -39.36 -7.85 5.14
C GLU A 156 -38.02 -8.51 4.77
N ASP A 157 -38.03 -9.72 4.19
CA ASP A 157 -36.83 -10.45 3.78
C ASP A 157 -36.99 -11.09 2.39
N PHE A 158 -36.01 -10.84 1.51
CA PHE A 158 -35.89 -11.46 0.19
C PHE A 158 -34.49 -12.04 -0.02
N GLU A 159 -34.35 -13.36 0.06
CA GLU A 159 -33.09 -14.09 -0.08
C GLU A 159 -33.12 -15.10 -1.24
N VAL A 160 -32.38 -14.80 -2.31
CA VAL A 160 -32.15 -15.70 -3.45
C VAL A 160 -30.66 -15.79 -3.80
N ARG A 161 -29.81 -15.93 -2.77
CA ARG A 161 -28.35 -16.04 -2.93
C ARG A 161 -27.91 -17.36 -3.57
N GLY A 162 -26.89 -17.34 -4.43
CA GLY A 162 -26.29 -18.56 -4.98
C GLY A 162 -27.22 -19.34 -5.92
N ALA A 163 -27.76 -18.66 -6.92
CA ALA A 163 -28.54 -19.27 -8.00
C ALA A 163 -27.99 -18.83 -9.37
N LYS A 164 -28.80 -18.83 -10.43
CA LYS A 164 -28.41 -18.50 -11.81
C LYS A 164 -29.22 -17.32 -12.37
N LEU A 165 -29.65 -16.41 -11.49
CA LEU A 165 -30.48 -15.26 -11.88
C LEU A 165 -29.69 -14.26 -12.75
N THR A 166 -30.36 -13.61 -13.70
CA THR A 166 -29.78 -12.66 -14.67
C THR A 166 -30.55 -11.34 -14.69
N GLY A 167 -30.08 -10.34 -15.44
CA GLY A 167 -30.74 -9.02 -15.53
C GLY A 167 -30.39 -8.07 -14.38
N SER A 168 -31.22 -7.04 -14.20
CA SER A 168 -31.09 -6.02 -13.14
C SER A 168 -31.67 -6.48 -11.80
N THR A 169 -31.30 -5.81 -10.70
CA THR A 169 -32.13 -5.91 -9.47
C THR A 169 -33.44 -5.14 -9.69
N PRO A 170 -34.56 -5.55 -9.07
CA PRO A 170 -35.82 -4.81 -9.14
C PRO A 170 -35.73 -3.46 -8.40
N ASP A 171 -36.72 -2.60 -8.65
CA ASP A 171 -36.97 -1.41 -7.84
C ASP A 171 -37.45 -1.83 -6.44
N LEU A 172 -36.78 -1.34 -5.40
CA LEU A 172 -37.11 -1.59 -4.00
C LEU A 172 -37.69 -0.36 -3.28
N GLY A 173 -37.77 0.80 -3.95
CA GLY A 173 -38.16 2.08 -3.33
C GLY A 173 -39.58 2.10 -2.75
N GLY A 174 -40.48 1.25 -3.25
CA GLY A 174 -41.83 1.08 -2.68
C GLY A 174 -41.89 0.18 -1.43
N LEU A 175 -40.83 -0.58 -1.13
CA LEU A 175 -40.83 -1.63 -0.11
C LEU A 175 -40.41 -1.09 1.26
N THR A 176 -41.25 -0.22 1.81
CA THR A 176 -41.01 0.50 3.08
C THR A 176 -40.82 -0.40 4.31
N LYS A 177 -41.15 -1.70 4.23
CA LYS A 177 -40.94 -2.72 5.28
C LYS A 177 -39.71 -3.62 5.07
N LEU A 178 -39.09 -3.59 3.88
CA LEU A 178 -37.99 -4.48 3.54
C LEU A 178 -36.78 -4.17 4.42
N LYS A 179 -36.31 -5.17 5.17
CA LYS A 179 -35.13 -5.10 6.06
C LYS A 179 -33.91 -5.74 5.42
N SER A 180 -34.11 -6.79 4.64
CA SER A 180 -33.04 -7.65 4.11
C SER A 180 -33.29 -7.98 2.64
N PHE A 181 -32.30 -7.66 1.79
CA PHE A 181 -32.28 -8.04 0.38
C PHE A 181 -30.95 -8.73 0.06
N ASN A 182 -30.98 -10.02 -0.26
CA ASN A 182 -29.82 -10.83 -0.61
C ASN A 182 -29.99 -11.59 -1.91
N VAL A 183 -29.29 -11.15 -2.96
CA VAL A 183 -29.19 -11.85 -4.25
C VAL A 183 -27.72 -12.06 -4.67
N SER A 184 -26.83 -12.13 -3.68
CA SER A 184 -25.40 -12.38 -3.88
C SER A 184 -25.10 -13.74 -4.55
N GLY A 185 -24.02 -13.82 -5.32
CA GLY A 185 -23.62 -15.06 -5.99
C GLY A 185 -24.58 -15.50 -7.10
N ASN A 186 -25.01 -14.58 -7.96
CA ASN A 186 -25.85 -14.86 -9.12
C ASN A 186 -25.12 -14.43 -10.41
N GLN A 187 -25.86 -14.32 -11.52
CA GLN A 187 -25.35 -13.90 -12.84
C GLN A 187 -25.95 -12.54 -13.27
N LEU A 188 -26.45 -11.73 -12.31
CA LEU A 188 -27.11 -10.45 -12.56
C LEU A 188 -26.15 -9.49 -13.26
N ASP A 189 -26.51 -8.99 -14.44
CA ASP A 189 -25.66 -8.24 -15.37
C ASP A 189 -26.20 -6.84 -15.71
N GLY A 190 -27.43 -6.55 -15.30
CA GLY A 190 -28.06 -5.23 -15.43
C GLY A 190 -27.58 -4.23 -14.37
N GLN A 191 -28.37 -3.18 -14.16
CA GLN A 191 -28.10 -2.17 -13.13
C GLN A 191 -28.67 -2.58 -11.77
N ILE A 192 -28.19 -1.95 -10.70
CA ILE A 192 -28.91 -1.96 -9.43
C ILE A 192 -30.09 -0.99 -9.57
N GLY A 193 -31.31 -1.49 -9.36
CA GLY A 193 -32.55 -0.72 -9.37
C GLY A 193 -32.64 0.30 -8.22
N PRO A 194 -33.61 1.23 -8.26
CA PRO A 194 -33.76 2.25 -7.24
C PRO A 194 -33.95 1.67 -5.82
N LEU A 195 -33.31 2.30 -4.84
CA LEU A 195 -33.40 1.96 -3.42
C LEU A 195 -34.10 3.04 -2.59
N ALA A 196 -34.10 4.29 -3.07
CA ALA A 196 -34.71 5.44 -2.40
C ALA A 196 -36.20 5.17 -2.06
N GLY A 197 -36.52 5.18 -0.77
CA GLY A 197 -37.84 4.85 -0.23
C GLY A 197 -37.93 3.53 0.53
N ALA A 198 -36.94 2.63 0.40
CA ALA A 198 -36.81 1.42 1.21
C ALA A 198 -36.34 1.73 2.65
N THR A 199 -37.07 2.58 3.39
CA THR A 199 -36.61 3.22 4.64
C THR A 199 -36.29 2.27 5.79
N ALA A 200 -36.83 1.04 5.77
CA ALA A 200 -36.54 0.00 6.76
C ALA A 200 -35.32 -0.87 6.41
N LEU A 201 -34.69 -0.67 5.25
CA LEU A 201 -33.63 -1.54 4.74
C LEU A 201 -32.40 -1.47 5.64
N GLU A 202 -32.05 -2.60 6.25
CA GLU A 202 -30.89 -2.76 7.13
C GLU A 202 -29.71 -3.44 6.41
N SER A 203 -30.00 -4.36 5.49
CA SER A 203 -29.00 -5.16 4.78
C SER A 203 -29.29 -5.26 3.28
N PHE A 204 -28.33 -4.81 2.47
CA PHE A 204 -28.36 -4.92 1.02
C PHE A 204 -27.11 -5.66 0.53
N THR A 205 -27.29 -6.85 -0.04
CA THR A 205 -26.20 -7.77 -0.38
C THR A 205 -26.36 -8.35 -1.79
N VAL A 206 -25.56 -7.84 -2.73
CA VAL A 206 -25.59 -8.22 -4.17
C VAL A 206 -24.19 -8.55 -4.71
N GLN A 207 -23.24 -8.76 -3.81
CA GLN A 207 -21.85 -9.11 -4.14
C GLN A 207 -21.73 -10.41 -4.95
N ASN A 208 -20.63 -10.56 -5.69
CA ASN A 208 -20.37 -11.69 -6.59
C ASN A 208 -21.47 -11.83 -7.67
N ASN A 209 -21.60 -10.79 -8.50
CA ASN A 209 -22.51 -10.75 -9.65
C ASN A 209 -21.76 -10.10 -10.84
N GLN A 210 -22.48 -9.64 -11.86
CA GLN A 210 -21.94 -8.93 -13.01
C GLN A 210 -22.52 -7.50 -13.16
N LEU A 211 -23.13 -6.95 -12.09
CA LEU A 211 -23.94 -5.74 -12.12
C LEU A 211 -23.15 -4.53 -12.62
N THR A 212 -23.78 -3.70 -13.44
CA THR A 212 -23.19 -2.58 -14.16
C THR A 212 -23.80 -1.23 -13.75
N GLY A 213 -23.21 -0.13 -14.21
CA GLY A 213 -23.69 1.23 -13.92
C GLY A 213 -23.25 1.75 -12.54
N PRO A 214 -23.71 2.94 -12.13
CA PRO A 214 -23.38 3.51 -10.83
C PRO A 214 -24.13 2.80 -9.69
N ILE A 215 -23.61 2.92 -8.47
CA ILE A 215 -24.38 2.66 -7.26
C ILE A 215 -25.55 3.66 -7.23
N PRO A 216 -26.81 3.21 -7.06
CA PRO A 216 -27.99 4.08 -7.09
C PRO A 216 -28.03 4.97 -5.85
N ASP A 217 -28.92 5.96 -5.85
CA ASP A 217 -29.07 6.84 -4.70
C ASP A 217 -29.46 6.08 -3.41
N LEU A 218 -28.76 6.38 -2.33
CA LEU A 218 -28.93 5.81 -1.00
C LEU A 218 -29.57 6.82 -0.01
N THR A 219 -29.96 8.01 -0.47
CA THR A 219 -30.61 9.01 0.40
C THR A 219 -31.86 8.43 1.09
N GLY A 220 -32.03 8.78 2.37
CA GLY A 220 -33.16 8.33 3.18
C GLY A 220 -33.05 6.90 3.75
N LEU A 221 -32.04 6.11 3.38
CA LEU A 221 -31.81 4.76 3.92
C LEU A 221 -31.16 4.79 5.33
N ALA A 222 -31.74 5.55 6.25
CA ALA A 222 -31.16 5.80 7.58
C ALA A 222 -30.96 4.51 8.41
N SER A 223 -31.76 3.47 8.17
CA SER A 223 -31.71 2.16 8.84
C SER A 223 -30.58 1.25 8.34
N LEU A 224 -29.91 1.59 7.24
CA LEU A 224 -28.96 0.74 6.54
C LEU A 224 -27.69 0.52 7.38
N LYS A 225 -27.38 -0.76 7.65
CA LYS A 225 -26.22 -1.22 8.42
C LYS A 225 -25.16 -1.84 7.50
N THR A 226 -25.60 -2.59 6.50
CA THR A 226 -24.73 -3.40 5.63
C THR A 226 -25.03 -3.14 4.16
N PHE A 227 -24.03 -2.74 3.39
CA PHE A 227 -24.12 -2.52 1.95
C PHE A 227 -22.95 -3.22 1.23
N TRP A 228 -23.19 -4.41 0.70
CA TRP A 228 -22.17 -5.24 0.04
C TRP A 228 -22.47 -5.41 -1.45
N VAL A 229 -21.61 -4.83 -2.27
CA VAL A 229 -21.72 -4.79 -3.74
C VAL A 229 -20.41 -5.21 -4.43
N ASN A 230 -19.45 -5.74 -3.69
CA ASN A 230 -18.13 -6.13 -4.21
C ASN A 230 -18.17 -7.26 -5.25
N ASN A 231 -17.11 -7.38 -6.03
CA ASN A 231 -17.01 -8.34 -7.14
C ASN A 231 -18.18 -8.18 -8.14
N ASN A 232 -18.24 -7.00 -8.77
CA ASN A 232 -19.23 -6.61 -9.78
C ASN A 232 -18.53 -5.73 -10.87
N LYS A 233 -19.30 -5.02 -11.70
CA LYS A 233 -18.82 -4.12 -12.76
C LYS A 233 -19.37 -2.68 -12.57
N LEU A 234 -19.59 -2.26 -11.33
CA LEU A 234 -20.17 -0.96 -10.98
C LEU A 234 -19.18 0.17 -11.24
N THR A 235 -19.64 1.33 -11.72
CA THR A 235 -18.79 2.36 -12.34
C THR A 235 -18.68 3.68 -11.55
N GLY A 236 -19.50 3.89 -10.53
CA GLY A 236 -19.50 5.14 -9.74
C GLY A 236 -20.15 4.97 -8.37
N ILE A 237 -19.72 5.78 -7.41
CA ILE A 237 -20.18 5.78 -6.02
C ILE A 237 -21.04 7.02 -5.75
N THR A 238 -22.19 6.84 -5.08
CA THR A 238 -23.09 7.94 -4.71
C THR A 238 -22.68 8.58 -3.37
N ALA A 239 -23.37 9.65 -2.96
CA ALA A 239 -23.20 10.23 -1.63
C ALA A 239 -23.67 9.26 -0.53
N LEU A 240 -22.85 9.09 0.51
CA LEU A 240 -23.16 8.24 1.68
C LEU A 240 -23.72 9.04 2.88
N ALA A 241 -23.95 10.34 2.70
CA ALA A 241 -24.39 11.24 3.77
C ALA A 241 -25.77 10.82 4.32
N GLY A 242 -25.90 10.79 5.65
CA GLY A 242 -27.15 10.44 6.33
C GLY A 242 -27.34 8.96 6.65
N LEU A 243 -26.44 8.07 6.22
CA LEU A 243 -26.44 6.63 6.57
C LEU A 243 -25.89 6.40 8.00
N ALA A 244 -26.53 7.02 8.99
CA ALA A 244 -26.04 7.10 10.37
C ALA A 244 -25.88 5.75 11.11
N HIS A 245 -26.50 4.67 10.61
CA HIS A 245 -26.37 3.32 11.16
C HIS A 245 -25.46 2.39 10.35
N LEU A 246 -24.82 2.89 9.28
CA LEU A 246 -23.95 2.10 8.41
C LEU A 246 -22.73 1.60 9.19
N ASP A 247 -22.61 0.28 9.30
CA ASP A 247 -21.52 -0.45 9.96
C ASP A 247 -20.53 -0.98 8.92
N SER A 248 -21.02 -1.43 7.76
CA SER A 248 -20.19 -2.07 6.73
C SER A 248 -20.55 -1.64 5.31
N PHE A 249 -19.60 -1.01 4.61
CA PHE A 249 -19.68 -0.65 3.19
C PHE A 249 -18.56 -1.37 2.42
N ILE A 250 -18.92 -2.36 1.60
CA ILE A 250 -17.96 -3.19 0.86
C ILE A 250 -18.30 -3.16 -0.63
N ALA A 251 -17.52 -2.40 -1.40
CA ALA A 251 -17.65 -2.22 -2.84
C ALA A 251 -16.34 -2.53 -3.61
N SER A 252 -15.41 -3.26 -2.99
CA SER A 252 -14.15 -3.71 -3.59
C SER A 252 -14.34 -4.50 -4.90
N SER A 253 -13.31 -4.57 -5.74
CA SER A 253 -13.31 -5.32 -7.00
C SER A 253 -14.48 -4.92 -7.91
N ASN A 254 -14.48 -3.66 -8.32
CA ASN A 254 -15.46 -3.07 -9.22
C ASN A 254 -14.75 -2.18 -10.26
N GLN A 255 -15.49 -1.31 -10.96
CA GLN A 255 -14.98 -0.32 -11.90
C GLN A 255 -15.25 1.11 -11.39
N LEU A 256 -15.40 1.29 -10.06
CA LEU A 256 -15.83 2.55 -9.46
C LEU A 256 -14.83 3.65 -9.79
N SER A 257 -15.31 4.76 -10.34
CA SER A 257 -14.52 5.90 -10.78
C SER A 257 -14.98 7.20 -10.11
N GLY A 258 -14.15 8.24 -10.20
CA GLY A 258 -14.36 9.50 -9.50
C GLY A 258 -13.89 9.47 -8.05
N PRO A 259 -14.16 10.52 -7.26
CA PRO A 259 -13.71 10.61 -5.88
C PRO A 259 -14.50 9.73 -4.92
N ILE A 260 -13.85 9.33 -3.82
CA ILE A 260 -14.55 8.82 -2.64
C ILE A 260 -15.43 9.96 -2.09
N PRO A 261 -16.73 9.74 -1.84
CA PRO A 261 -17.63 10.76 -1.30
C PRO A 261 -17.26 11.11 0.15
N PRO A 262 -17.69 12.28 0.67
CA PRO A 262 -17.53 12.61 2.09
C PRO A 262 -18.13 11.54 3.00
N LEU A 263 -17.35 11.05 3.97
CA LEU A 263 -17.76 10.04 4.95
C LEU A 263 -18.30 10.66 6.25
N THR A 264 -18.53 11.98 6.25
CA THR A 264 -18.98 12.76 7.40
C THR A 264 -20.33 12.26 7.93
N GLY A 265 -20.38 11.95 9.24
CA GLY A 265 -21.59 11.48 9.92
C GLY A 265 -21.76 9.96 9.99
N LEU A 266 -20.88 9.17 9.37
CA LEU A 266 -20.90 7.70 9.41
C LEU A 266 -20.28 7.16 10.72
N ALA A 267 -20.75 7.64 11.88
CA ALA A 267 -20.15 7.37 13.19
C ALA A 267 -20.25 5.90 13.67
N GLN A 268 -20.98 5.04 12.95
CA GLN A 268 -21.07 3.60 13.21
C GLN A 268 -20.17 2.75 12.31
N LEU A 269 -19.56 3.35 11.28
CA LEU A 269 -18.84 2.62 10.24
C LEU A 269 -17.60 1.93 10.81
N ARG A 270 -17.52 0.61 10.62
CA ARG A 270 -16.39 -0.25 10.94
C ARG A 270 -15.61 -0.66 9.70
N ASP A 271 -16.31 -1.12 8.66
CA ASP A 271 -15.72 -1.54 7.40
C ASP A 271 -15.98 -0.50 6.32
N PHE A 272 -14.92 0.08 5.76
CA PHE A 272 -14.97 0.81 4.49
C PHE A 272 -14.00 0.20 3.50
N ARG A 273 -14.52 -0.60 2.56
CA ARG A 273 -13.70 -1.38 1.62
C ARG A 273 -14.10 -1.05 0.18
N VAL A 274 -13.20 -0.38 -0.54
CA VAL A 274 -13.34 0.04 -1.94
C VAL A 274 -12.07 -0.26 -2.76
N ASP A 275 -11.26 -1.21 -2.31
CA ASP A 275 -10.03 -1.62 -3.00
C ASP A 275 -10.28 -2.32 -4.34
N TYR A 276 -9.29 -2.32 -5.24
CA TYR A 276 -9.42 -2.78 -6.64
C TYR A 276 -10.53 -2.06 -7.41
N ASN A 277 -10.33 -0.76 -7.64
CA ASN A 277 -11.25 0.12 -8.36
C ASN A 277 -10.46 1.16 -9.19
N GLN A 278 -11.15 2.19 -9.69
CA GLN A 278 -10.59 3.27 -10.51
C GLN A 278 -10.83 4.64 -9.83
N LEU A 279 -10.91 4.67 -8.50
CA LEU A 279 -11.22 5.87 -7.72
C LEU A 279 -10.05 6.87 -7.77
N THR A 280 -10.38 8.16 -7.87
CA THR A 280 -9.44 9.27 -8.04
C THR A 280 -9.57 10.30 -6.92
N GLY A 281 -8.74 11.34 -6.92
CA GLY A 281 -8.84 12.41 -5.90
C GLY A 281 -8.37 11.97 -4.51
N PRO A 282 -8.52 12.83 -3.48
CA PRO A 282 -8.02 12.56 -2.15
C PRO A 282 -8.87 11.56 -1.37
N ILE A 283 -8.24 10.90 -0.40
CA ILE A 283 -8.95 10.27 0.71
C ILE A 283 -9.71 11.40 1.44
N PRO A 284 -11.02 11.28 1.69
CA PRO A 284 -11.79 12.31 2.37
C PRO A 284 -11.40 12.43 3.84
N ASP A 285 -11.83 13.51 4.49
CA ASP A 285 -11.73 13.66 5.93
C ASP A 285 -12.41 12.47 6.65
N LEU A 286 -11.69 11.86 7.59
CA LEU A 286 -12.12 10.70 8.37
C LEU A 286 -12.59 11.10 9.79
N THR A 287 -12.62 12.40 10.09
CA THR A 287 -13.03 12.93 11.39
C THR A 287 -14.42 12.45 11.78
N GLY A 288 -14.53 11.88 12.99
CA GLY A 288 -15.79 11.37 13.53
C GLY A 288 -16.09 9.90 13.20
N LEU A 289 -15.26 9.21 12.41
CA LEU A 289 -15.37 7.76 12.15
C LEU A 289 -14.84 6.93 13.34
N ALA A 290 -15.30 7.23 14.56
CA ALA A 290 -14.76 6.72 15.83
C ALA A 290 -14.97 5.21 16.09
N ARG A 291 -15.50 4.48 15.11
CA ARG A 291 -15.69 3.02 15.11
C ARG A 291 -14.99 2.31 13.95
N LEU A 292 -14.30 3.04 13.07
CA LEU A 292 -13.66 2.44 11.89
C LEU A 292 -12.61 1.43 12.35
N GLU A 293 -12.68 0.21 11.84
CA GLU A 293 -11.75 -0.89 12.09
C GLU A 293 -10.95 -1.21 10.81
N ASP A 294 -11.61 -1.20 9.64
CA ASP A 294 -11.04 -1.69 8.39
C ASP A 294 -11.22 -0.65 7.27
N LEU A 295 -10.12 -0.02 6.83
CA LEU A 295 -10.08 0.95 5.74
C LEU A 295 -9.25 0.41 4.56
N TYR A 296 -9.94 -0.12 3.54
CA TYR A 296 -9.33 -0.77 2.38
C TYR A 296 -9.56 0.07 1.12
N LEU A 297 -8.50 0.76 0.68
CA LEU A 297 -8.47 1.72 -0.44
C LEU A 297 -7.44 1.35 -1.53
N ARG A 298 -6.68 0.26 -1.36
CA ARG A 298 -5.59 -0.14 -2.26
C ARG A 298 -6.02 -0.37 -3.70
N ASP A 299 -5.05 -0.38 -4.61
CA ASP A 299 -5.26 -0.70 -6.03
C ASP A 299 -6.33 0.22 -6.65
N ASN A 300 -6.04 1.53 -6.61
CA ASN A 300 -6.87 2.63 -7.07
C ASN A 300 -5.99 3.76 -7.66
N GLN A 301 -6.55 4.93 -7.93
CA GLN A 301 -5.87 6.11 -8.50
C GLN A 301 -5.94 7.33 -7.54
N LEU A 302 -6.06 7.10 -6.22
CA LEU A 302 -6.24 8.15 -5.22
C LEU A 302 -4.98 9.02 -5.10
N THR A 303 -5.15 10.34 -5.11
CA THR A 303 -4.09 11.36 -5.17
C THR A 303 -4.05 12.24 -3.93
N GLY A 304 -2.93 12.90 -3.64
CA GLY A 304 -2.86 13.93 -2.61
C GLY A 304 -2.45 13.38 -1.24
N GLN A 305 -2.56 14.22 -0.20
CA GLN A 305 -2.06 13.88 1.13
C GLN A 305 -2.96 12.89 1.88
N ILE A 306 -2.33 12.05 2.70
CA ILE A 306 -3.07 11.23 3.67
C ILE A 306 -3.70 12.14 4.75
N PRO A 307 -5.01 12.00 5.04
CA PRO A 307 -5.68 12.85 6.03
C PRO A 307 -5.06 12.74 7.41
N ALA A 308 -4.74 13.89 8.02
CA ALA A 308 -4.29 13.96 9.41
C ALA A 308 -5.32 13.38 10.40
N SER A 309 -6.61 13.38 10.05
CA SER A 309 -7.70 12.76 10.81
C SER A 309 -7.48 11.25 11.06
N LEU A 310 -6.67 10.58 10.24
CA LEU A 310 -6.36 9.15 10.40
C LEU A 310 -5.80 8.84 11.80
N SER A 311 -4.93 9.69 12.37
CA SER A 311 -4.38 9.50 13.72
C SER A 311 -5.40 9.60 14.86
N THR A 312 -6.63 10.07 14.58
CA THR A 312 -7.72 10.14 15.56
C THR A 312 -8.52 8.83 15.68
N LEU A 313 -8.33 7.88 14.76
CA LEU A 313 -9.14 6.67 14.63
C LEU A 313 -8.67 5.57 15.59
N ALA A 314 -8.86 5.76 16.89
CA ALA A 314 -8.37 4.85 17.95
C ALA A 314 -8.82 3.37 17.83
N THR A 315 -9.86 3.09 17.05
CA THR A 315 -10.36 1.73 16.77
C THR A 315 -9.83 1.12 15.48
N LEU A 316 -9.17 1.89 14.61
CA LEU A 316 -8.72 1.39 13.31
C LEU A 316 -7.70 0.29 13.53
N ARG A 317 -7.83 -0.76 12.73
CA ARG A 317 -7.00 -1.95 12.74
C ARG A 317 -6.31 -2.01 11.38
N PHE A 318 -7.05 -2.25 10.30
CA PHE A 318 -6.47 -2.49 8.99
C PHE A 318 -6.52 -1.22 8.12
N LEU A 319 -5.37 -0.81 7.59
CA LEU A 319 -5.24 0.27 6.62
C LEU A 319 -4.51 -0.24 5.38
N HIS A 320 -5.23 -0.38 4.26
CA HIS A 320 -4.65 -0.78 2.98
C HIS A 320 -4.79 0.36 1.98
N VAL A 321 -3.68 1.06 1.67
CA VAL A 321 -3.64 2.21 0.75
C VAL A 321 -2.65 2.03 -0.41
N GLN A 322 -1.98 0.88 -0.49
CA GLN A 322 -0.95 0.59 -1.49
C GLN A 322 -1.47 0.63 -2.94
N ASN A 323 -0.58 0.76 -3.92
CA ASN A 323 -0.95 0.91 -5.33
C ASN A 323 -1.96 2.05 -5.56
N ASN A 324 -1.61 3.24 -5.08
CA ASN A 324 -2.30 4.51 -5.28
C ASN A 324 -1.30 5.62 -5.64
N GLN A 325 -1.80 6.84 -5.83
CA GLN A 325 -1.07 8.05 -6.22
C GLN A 325 -0.88 9.06 -5.07
N LEU A 326 -0.85 8.58 -3.83
CA LEU A 326 -0.82 9.37 -2.59
C LEU A 326 0.57 9.94 -2.27
N VAL A 327 0.60 11.07 -1.54
CA VAL A 327 1.83 11.81 -1.18
C VAL A 327 1.82 12.26 0.29
N GLY A 328 2.93 12.83 0.77
CA GLY A 328 3.12 13.24 2.16
C GLY A 328 3.50 12.07 3.06
N SER A 329 3.74 12.32 4.36
CA SER A 329 4.11 11.27 5.33
C SER A 329 2.89 10.57 5.91
N PRO A 330 2.96 9.27 6.26
CA PRO A 330 1.90 8.61 7.02
C PRO A 330 1.83 9.20 8.44
N PRO A 331 0.65 9.52 8.98
CA PRO A 331 0.53 9.98 10.36
C PRO A 331 0.75 8.83 11.34
N MET A 332 1.26 9.14 12.54
CA MET A 332 1.53 8.15 13.58
C MET A 332 0.24 7.43 14.05
N PRO A 333 0.34 6.15 14.47
CA PRO A 333 -0.74 5.45 15.14
C PRO A 333 -1.19 6.17 16.42
N PRO A 334 -2.48 6.14 16.78
CA PRO A 334 -2.96 6.69 18.06
C PRO A 334 -2.42 5.98 19.31
N ASN A 335 -1.92 4.73 19.21
CA ASN A 335 -1.46 3.92 20.33
C ASN A 335 -0.05 3.35 20.08
N ASP A 336 0.98 4.09 20.45
CA ASP A 336 2.39 3.82 20.13
C ASP A 336 3.09 2.81 21.09
N THR A 337 2.34 1.86 21.65
CA THR A 337 2.84 0.89 22.65
C THR A 337 3.13 -0.51 22.11
N MET A 338 2.91 -0.77 20.82
CA MET A 338 3.15 -2.07 20.19
C MET A 338 4.46 -2.10 19.40
N SER A 339 5.46 -2.81 19.93
CA SER A 339 6.72 -3.10 19.23
C SER A 339 6.53 -4.21 18.17
N ALA A 340 6.64 -3.89 16.87
CA ALA A 340 7.02 -4.82 15.79
C ALA A 340 7.22 -4.11 14.43
N VAL A 341 7.94 -4.79 13.51
CA VAL A 341 8.51 -4.24 12.26
C VAL A 341 7.58 -4.28 11.04
N PRO A 342 7.74 -3.29 10.12
CA PRO A 342 7.23 -3.19 8.75
C PRO A 342 7.12 -4.42 7.76
N CYS A 343 6.31 -4.37 6.67
CA CYS A 343 6.32 -5.23 5.41
C CYS A 343 5.78 -4.59 4.05
N PRO A 344 6.60 -4.17 3.04
CA PRO A 344 6.44 -3.18 1.91
C PRO A 344 5.12 -2.45 1.49
N ASN A 345 5.19 -1.13 1.17
CA ASN A 345 4.16 -0.37 0.41
C ASN A 345 4.72 0.20 -0.91
N PRO A 346 4.40 -0.40 -2.08
CA PRO A 346 4.76 0.16 -3.38
C PRO A 346 3.92 1.41 -3.74
N LEU A 347 4.30 2.58 -3.20
CA LEU A 347 3.83 3.88 -3.69
C LEU A 347 4.46 4.21 -5.05
N ARG A 348 3.84 3.72 -6.13
CA ARG A 348 4.15 4.16 -7.49
C ARG A 348 3.46 5.49 -7.84
N ASN A 349 3.98 6.62 -7.33
CA ASN A 349 4.05 7.88 -8.09
C ASN A 349 4.84 9.02 -7.42
N SER A 350 5.18 8.96 -6.13
CA SER A 350 6.04 9.98 -5.54
C SER A 350 7.41 9.95 -6.24
N GLN A 351 7.74 11.04 -6.94
CA GLN A 351 9.06 11.26 -7.55
C GLN A 351 10.15 11.53 -6.49
N ASP A 352 9.75 11.57 -5.22
CA ASP A 352 10.63 11.81 -4.07
C ASP A 352 11.00 10.48 -3.41
N ALA A 353 12.26 10.07 -3.65
CA ALA A 353 12.81 8.85 -3.07
C ALA A 353 12.88 8.90 -1.53
N ALA A 354 12.93 10.07 -0.90
CA ALA A 354 12.94 10.21 0.55
C ALA A 354 11.53 10.07 1.15
N VAL A 355 10.48 10.54 0.47
CA VAL A 355 9.08 10.25 0.85
C VAL A 355 8.80 8.75 0.71
N ASN A 356 9.25 8.12 -0.38
CA ASN A 356 9.12 6.68 -0.55
C ASN A 356 9.90 5.92 0.54
N ALA A 357 11.14 6.32 0.86
CA ALA A 357 11.90 5.72 1.95
C ALA A 357 11.30 5.94 3.36
N ALA A 358 10.64 7.08 3.61
CA ALA A 358 9.92 7.33 4.85
C ALA A 358 8.64 6.47 4.93
N TRP A 359 7.97 6.24 3.81
CA TRP A 359 6.87 5.28 3.70
C TRP A 359 7.33 3.84 3.87
N ASP A 360 8.41 3.45 3.21
CA ASP A 360 9.03 2.12 3.33
C ASP A 360 9.63 1.89 4.74
N GLY A 361 9.92 2.96 5.48
CA GLY A 361 10.35 2.93 6.88
C GLY A 361 9.21 2.92 7.92
N ILE A 362 8.00 3.40 7.60
CA ILE A 362 6.88 3.54 8.56
C ILE A 362 5.69 2.64 8.22
N VAL A 363 5.25 2.62 6.96
CA VAL A 363 4.12 1.81 6.49
C VAL A 363 4.57 0.88 5.40
N THR A 364 5.14 -0.19 5.89
CA THR A 364 5.26 -1.43 5.18
C THR A 364 4.16 -2.33 5.82
N GLY A 365 3.09 -2.66 5.08
CA GLY A 365 1.81 -3.14 5.64
C GLY A 365 1.66 -4.60 6.11
N THR A 366 0.41 -5.09 5.96
CA THR A 366 -0.16 -6.36 6.44
C THR A 366 0.18 -6.84 7.86
N LYS A 367 0.28 -5.89 8.80
CA LYS A 367 -0.21 -6.10 10.17
C LYS A 367 -1.12 -4.91 10.52
N PRO A 368 -2.20 -5.09 11.32
CA PRO A 368 -3.08 -3.99 11.68
C PRO A 368 -2.44 -3.19 12.82
N TRP A 369 -3.06 -2.06 13.19
CA TRP A 369 -2.85 -1.38 14.47
C TRP A 369 -3.09 -2.30 15.70
N ALA A 370 -3.54 -3.57 15.53
CA ALA A 370 -3.18 -4.74 16.36
C ALA A 370 -3.40 -6.11 15.64
N ASP A 371 -2.47 -7.09 15.81
CA ASP A 371 -2.48 -8.54 15.40
C ASP A 371 -2.58 -8.94 13.90
N GLY A 372 -1.68 -9.71 13.28
CA GLY A 372 -0.84 -10.81 13.77
C GLY A 372 -0.67 -11.84 12.64
N CYS A 373 0.42 -11.75 11.86
CA CYS A 373 0.70 -12.66 10.74
C CYS A 373 2.20 -13.02 10.66
N THR A 374 2.49 -14.27 10.30
CA THR A 374 3.85 -14.85 10.23
C THR A 374 4.39 -14.78 8.81
N GLY A 375 5.35 -13.89 8.55
CA GLY A 375 6.13 -13.89 7.31
C GLY A 375 7.27 -14.92 7.36
N SER A 376 7.54 -15.56 6.23
CA SER A 376 8.79 -16.31 6.01
C SER A 376 9.64 -15.59 4.97
N TRP A 377 10.96 -15.58 5.19
CA TRP A 377 11.97 -14.93 4.36
C TRP A 377 12.81 -15.96 3.62
N ASP A 378 13.16 -15.64 2.38
CA ASP A 378 14.08 -16.43 1.56
C ASP A 378 15.53 -16.06 1.88
N VAL A 379 16.34 -17.05 2.27
CA VAL A 379 17.80 -16.95 2.28
C VAL A 379 18.34 -17.68 1.06
N THR A 380 18.91 -16.93 0.13
CA THR A 380 19.49 -17.46 -1.11
C THR A 380 20.99 -17.70 -0.93
N PRO A 381 21.46 -18.95 -0.91
CA PRO A 381 22.89 -19.23 -0.95
C PRO A 381 23.45 -19.01 -2.36
N MET A 382 24.52 -18.23 -2.48
CA MET A 382 25.30 -18.06 -3.70
C MET A 382 26.77 -18.40 -3.46
N THR A 383 27.55 -18.54 -4.53
CA THR A 383 29.00 -18.70 -4.49
C THR A 383 29.63 -17.85 -5.58
N SER A 384 30.79 -17.25 -5.31
CA SER A 384 31.50 -16.42 -6.27
C SER A 384 33.02 -16.61 -6.20
N ASP A 385 33.72 -16.15 -7.24
CA ASP A 385 35.18 -16.13 -7.27
C ASP A 385 35.76 -14.97 -6.44
N GLY A 386 37.09 -14.94 -6.28
CA GLY A 386 37.81 -13.87 -5.60
C GLY A 386 37.77 -12.50 -6.28
N ALA A 387 37.10 -12.36 -7.43
CA ALA A 387 36.80 -11.09 -8.09
C ALA A 387 35.30 -10.71 -8.01
N GLY A 388 34.48 -11.53 -7.34
CA GLY A 388 33.05 -11.31 -7.13
C GLY A 388 32.13 -11.84 -8.23
N ASN A 389 32.64 -12.56 -9.23
CA ASN A 389 31.80 -13.12 -10.29
C ASN A 389 31.05 -14.35 -9.76
N PRO A 390 29.73 -14.50 -10.00
CA PRO A 390 28.98 -15.68 -9.60
C PRO A 390 29.52 -16.96 -10.26
N VAL A 391 29.76 -18.00 -9.47
CA VAL A 391 30.16 -19.35 -9.93
C VAL A 391 29.16 -20.39 -9.43
N PRO A 392 28.98 -21.53 -10.13
CA PRO A 392 28.11 -22.59 -9.64
C PRO A 392 28.62 -23.20 -8.33
N ASN A 393 27.71 -23.41 -7.37
CA ASN A 393 28.00 -24.01 -6.07
C ASN A 393 28.70 -25.39 -6.24
N GLY A 394 29.86 -25.56 -5.60
CA GLY A 394 30.73 -26.73 -5.75
C GLY A 394 31.89 -26.58 -6.74
N THR A 395 31.99 -25.47 -7.49
CA THR A 395 33.08 -25.26 -8.47
C THR A 395 34.40 -24.88 -7.79
N LEU A 396 34.37 -23.87 -6.92
CA LEU A 396 35.55 -23.35 -6.18
C LEU A 396 35.45 -23.64 -4.65
N GLY A 397 34.26 -24.07 -4.22
CA GLY A 397 33.89 -24.36 -2.85
C GLY A 397 32.38 -24.60 -2.79
N THR A 398 31.89 -25.13 -1.66
CA THR A 398 30.47 -25.40 -1.42
C THR A 398 29.91 -24.51 -0.33
N ILE A 399 28.64 -24.13 -0.50
CA ILE A 399 27.76 -23.64 0.57
C ILE A 399 26.60 -24.65 0.73
N THR A 400 26.39 -25.11 1.98
CA THR A 400 25.38 -26.14 2.31
C THR A 400 24.53 -25.68 3.49
N PRO A 401 23.18 -25.62 3.39
CA PRO A 401 22.35 -25.99 2.24
C PRO A 401 22.62 -25.15 0.99
N GLY A 402 22.64 -25.80 -0.17
CA GLY A 402 22.87 -25.14 -1.47
C GLY A 402 21.61 -24.67 -2.18
N THR A 403 20.44 -24.80 -1.53
CA THR A 403 19.13 -24.38 -2.03
C THR A 403 18.59 -23.23 -1.17
N VAL A 404 17.69 -22.42 -1.72
CA VAL A 404 16.99 -21.37 -0.97
C VAL A 404 16.36 -21.94 0.30
N GLN A 405 16.64 -21.32 1.44
CA GLN A 405 16.05 -21.67 2.74
C GLN A 405 14.91 -20.70 3.06
N ILE A 406 13.74 -21.23 3.39
CA ILE A 406 12.56 -20.44 3.74
C ILE A 406 12.40 -20.45 5.26
N LEU A 407 12.57 -19.31 5.92
CA LEU A 407 12.64 -19.19 7.38
C LEU A 407 11.60 -18.21 7.93
N PRO A 408 10.87 -18.54 9.02
CA PRO A 408 9.97 -17.57 9.66
C PRO A 408 10.73 -16.36 10.21
N GLN A 409 10.06 -15.22 10.37
CA GLN A 409 10.61 -14.00 10.97
C GLN A 409 11.33 -14.28 12.30
N GLY A 410 12.58 -13.85 12.42
CA GLY A 410 13.44 -14.12 13.59
C GLY A 410 14.08 -15.52 13.63
N GLY A 411 13.76 -16.40 12.68
CA GLY A 411 14.47 -17.66 12.49
C GLY A 411 15.91 -17.46 11.99
N SER A 412 16.77 -18.43 12.27
CA SER A 412 18.17 -18.48 11.82
C SER A 412 18.41 -19.71 10.94
N ALA A 413 19.32 -19.58 9.98
CA ALA A 413 19.86 -20.70 9.21
C ALA A 413 21.37 -20.74 9.35
N GLN A 414 21.93 -21.95 9.30
CA GLN A 414 23.36 -22.18 9.28
C GLN A 414 23.77 -22.72 7.92
N PHE A 415 24.78 -22.08 7.35
CA PHE A 415 25.38 -22.46 6.08
C PHE A 415 26.81 -22.91 6.34
N THR A 416 27.08 -24.20 6.14
CA THR A 416 28.43 -24.75 6.17
C THR A 416 29.12 -24.40 4.87
N ILE A 417 30.26 -23.72 4.96
CA ILE A 417 31.04 -23.22 3.84
C ILE A 417 32.35 -24.01 3.80
N THR A 418 32.62 -24.70 2.70
CA THR A 418 33.82 -25.55 2.53
C THR A 418 34.53 -25.19 1.23
N ALA A 419 35.77 -24.71 1.29
CA ALA A 419 36.54 -24.44 0.07
C ALA A 419 36.96 -25.74 -0.63
N ALA A 420 37.04 -25.72 -1.96
CA ALA A 420 37.55 -26.86 -2.73
C ALA A 420 39.08 -26.97 -2.58
N PRO A 421 39.69 -28.15 -2.82
CA PRO A 421 41.14 -28.31 -2.75
C PRO A 421 41.89 -27.30 -3.64
N GLY A 422 42.79 -26.53 -3.04
CA GLY A 422 43.54 -25.46 -3.72
C GLY A 422 42.85 -24.09 -3.75
N TYR A 423 41.76 -23.92 -3.00
CA TYR A 423 41.07 -22.66 -2.78
C TYR A 423 40.88 -22.40 -1.28
N HIS A 424 40.80 -21.12 -0.91
CA HIS A 424 40.39 -20.68 0.42
C HIS A 424 39.18 -19.74 0.32
N LEU A 425 38.41 -19.68 1.42
CA LEU A 425 37.38 -18.67 1.59
C LEU A 425 38.04 -17.31 1.86
N VAL A 426 37.71 -16.32 1.03
CA VAL A 426 37.99 -14.91 1.31
C VAL A 426 36.99 -14.43 2.37
N THR A 427 37.48 -13.74 3.40
CA THR A 427 36.65 -13.17 4.46
C THR A 427 36.65 -11.64 4.40
N PRO A 428 35.53 -10.97 4.74
CA PRO A 428 34.26 -11.51 5.24
C PRO A 428 33.46 -12.29 4.17
N VAL A 429 32.52 -13.13 4.62
CA VAL A 429 31.48 -13.69 3.74
C VAL A 429 30.55 -12.53 3.37
N GLU A 430 30.43 -12.23 2.07
CA GLU A 430 29.62 -11.10 1.60
C GLU A 430 28.16 -11.50 1.34
N GLY A 431 27.37 -10.53 0.90
CA GLY A 431 25.92 -10.61 0.78
C GLY A 431 25.22 -9.60 1.68
N ASN A 432 23.89 -9.66 1.73
CA ASN A 432 23.05 -8.77 2.54
C ASN A 432 22.34 -9.48 3.70
N CYS A 433 22.63 -10.76 3.96
CA CYS A 433 22.14 -11.42 5.17
C CYS A 433 22.86 -10.90 6.42
N PRO A 434 22.14 -10.42 7.46
CA PRO A 434 22.76 -10.21 8.76
C PRO A 434 23.22 -11.56 9.32
N GLY A 435 24.38 -11.61 9.98
CA GLY A 435 24.89 -12.87 10.51
C GLY A 435 26.33 -12.79 11.02
N SER A 436 26.85 -13.93 11.46
CA SER A 436 28.25 -14.08 11.86
C SER A 436 28.85 -15.35 11.27
N TYR A 437 30.13 -15.27 10.90
CA TYR A 437 30.90 -16.40 10.41
C TYR A 437 31.86 -16.88 11.51
N SER A 438 31.84 -18.17 11.82
CA SER A 438 32.72 -18.77 12.82
C SER A 438 33.13 -20.19 12.41
N GLY A 439 34.43 -20.49 12.48
CA GLY A 439 34.98 -21.75 11.97
C GLY A 439 34.75 -21.90 10.47
N ASN A 440 33.83 -22.79 10.10
CA ASN A 440 33.36 -23.03 8.74
C ASN A 440 31.84 -22.84 8.56
N VAL A 441 31.17 -22.16 9.49
CA VAL A 441 29.71 -21.96 9.49
C VAL A 441 29.37 -20.47 9.49
N PHE A 442 28.60 -20.04 8.50
CA PHE A 442 27.89 -18.77 8.53
C PHE A 442 26.52 -18.98 9.19
N THR A 443 26.27 -18.33 10.32
CA THR A 443 24.95 -18.31 10.95
C THR A 443 24.26 -17.01 10.56
N ALA A 444 23.21 -17.11 9.75
CA ALA A 444 22.33 -15.99 9.48
C ALA A 444 21.62 -15.59 10.78
N GLY A 445 21.72 -14.32 11.14
CA GLY A 445 21.03 -13.71 12.27
C GLY A 445 19.53 -13.53 12.01
N PRO A 446 18.79 -12.93 12.96
CA PRO A 446 17.35 -12.74 12.82
C PRO A 446 17.02 -11.92 11.57
N LEU A 447 16.29 -12.54 10.64
CA LEU A 447 15.99 -11.97 9.33
C LEU A 447 14.84 -10.97 9.38
N THR A 448 15.04 -9.85 8.69
CA THR A 448 14.06 -8.75 8.53
C THR A 448 13.63 -8.53 7.07
N ALA A 449 14.27 -9.22 6.11
CA ALA A 449 13.96 -9.22 4.69
C ALA A 449 14.55 -10.46 4.00
N ASN A 450 14.16 -10.73 2.75
CA ASN A 450 14.86 -11.69 1.89
C ASN A 450 16.33 -11.29 1.72
N CYS A 451 17.25 -12.26 1.81
CA CYS A 451 18.67 -11.99 1.79
C CYS A 451 19.50 -13.07 1.10
N THR A 452 20.77 -12.75 0.84
CA THR A 452 21.76 -13.60 0.19
C THR A 452 22.98 -13.80 1.09
N VAL A 453 23.46 -15.04 1.17
CA VAL A 453 24.79 -15.39 1.72
C VAL A 453 25.69 -15.75 0.54
N ASN A 454 26.82 -15.05 0.37
CA ASN A 454 27.73 -15.23 -0.77
C ASN A 454 29.19 -15.36 -0.30
N PRO A 455 29.67 -16.57 0.02
CA PRO A 455 31.09 -16.87 0.13
C PRO A 455 31.85 -16.67 -1.19
N HIS A 456 32.97 -15.97 -1.10
CA HIS A 456 33.93 -15.75 -2.18
C HIS A 456 35.11 -16.70 -2.03
N PHE A 457 35.45 -17.45 -3.07
CA PHE A 457 36.58 -18.38 -3.05
C PHE A 457 37.72 -17.89 -3.95
N ALA A 458 38.90 -17.71 -3.37
CA ALA A 458 40.13 -17.36 -4.08
C ALA A 458 41.07 -18.57 -4.14
N GLN A 459 41.83 -18.69 -5.21
CA GLN A 459 42.82 -19.75 -5.37
C GLN A 459 43.95 -19.55 -4.36
N ASP A 460 44.42 -20.64 -3.74
CA ASP A 460 45.61 -20.59 -2.89
C ASP A 460 46.86 -20.32 -3.73
N ALA A 461 47.58 -19.26 -3.39
CA ALA A 461 48.98 -19.11 -3.79
C ALA A 461 49.85 -20.16 -3.06
N SER A 462 51.05 -20.43 -3.59
CA SER A 462 52.00 -21.38 -3.00
C SER A 462 52.25 -21.13 -1.51
N PRO A 463 52.44 -22.19 -0.68
CA PRO A 463 52.44 -22.09 0.77
C PRO A 463 53.55 -21.19 1.36
N ASP A 464 53.17 -20.37 2.35
CA ASP A 464 54.09 -19.57 3.17
C ASP A 464 54.65 -20.40 4.36
N ASP A 465 55.95 -20.29 4.64
CA ASP A 465 56.57 -20.97 5.79
C ASP A 465 56.15 -20.37 7.15
N GLY A 466 55.97 -21.24 8.15
CA GLY A 466 55.51 -20.86 9.49
C GLY A 466 56.55 -20.08 10.32
N VAL A 467 56.07 -19.10 11.11
CA VAL A 467 56.90 -18.17 11.90
C VAL A 467 56.81 -18.48 13.41
N CYS A 468 57.95 -18.51 14.11
CA CYS A 468 58.00 -18.63 15.58
C CYS A 468 57.84 -17.26 16.29
N GLY A 469 57.27 -17.28 17.50
CA GLY A 469 56.91 -16.08 18.26
C GLY A 469 58.08 -15.25 18.85
N PRO A 470 57.79 -14.07 19.42
CA PRO A 470 58.79 -13.04 19.70
C PRO A 470 59.55 -13.17 21.03
N ASP A 471 59.02 -13.90 22.02
CA ASP A 471 59.44 -13.79 23.43
C ASP A 471 60.10 -15.03 24.02
N ASN A 472 61.06 -14.79 24.92
CA ASN A 472 61.71 -15.82 25.74
C ASN A 472 60.70 -16.47 26.72
N GLY A 473 60.48 -17.78 26.59
CA GLY A 473 59.74 -18.59 27.56
C GLY A 473 58.23 -18.73 27.33
N GLN A 474 57.69 -18.17 26.25
CA GLN A 474 56.28 -18.31 25.87
C GLN A 474 56.05 -19.50 24.93
N VAL A 475 55.05 -20.34 25.24
CA VAL A 475 54.51 -21.34 24.30
C VAL A 475 53.20 -20.78 23.76
N LEU A 476 53.15 -20.48 22.46
CA LEU A 476 51.97 -19.96 21.78
C LEU A 476 51.26 -21.06 20.99
N SER A 477 49.92 -21.07 21.06
CA SER A 477 49.06 -21.97 20.29
C SER A 477 49.03 -21.56 18.80
N ALA A 478 49.09 -22.54 17.90
CA ALA A 478 49.04 -22.28 16.45
C ALA A 478 47.65 -21.76 15.99
N PRO A 479 47.57 -20.89 14.96
CA PRO A 479 46.30 -20.50 14.34
C PRO A 479 45.57 -21.68 13.69
N PRO A 480 44.23 -21.63 13.50
CA PRO A 480 43.46 -22.80 13.05
C PRO A 480 43.63 -23.23 11.59
N ALA A 481 44.33 -22.44 10.76
CA ALA A 481 44.47 -22.71 9.32
C ALA A 481 45.80 -22.19 8.76
N ARG A 482 46.25 -22.85 7.69
CA ARG A 482 47.54 -22.73 6.98
C ARG A 482 48.75 -23.37 7.69
N LEU A 483 48.85 -24.68 7.41
CA LEU A 483 50.05 -25.55 7.35
C LEU A 483 50.39 -26.42 8.59
N CYS A 484 51.37 -27.31 8.38
CA CYS A 484 51.50 -28.65 8.96
C CYS A 484 51.43 -28.76 10.51
N SER A 485 50.98 -29.93 10.97
CA SER A 485 50.68 -30.28 12.37
C SER A 485 51.72 -29.84 13.41
N ALA A 486 51.23 -29.29 14.53
CA ALA A 486 52.01 -28.67 15.60
C ALA A 486 53.02 -29.59 16.31
N GLY A 487 54.11 -28.99 16.80
CA GLY A 487 55.14 -29.60 17.66
C GLY A 487 55.70 -28.59 18.70
N THR A 488 56.33 -29.11 19.76
CA THR A 488 56.67 -28.33 20.97
C THR A 488 58.08 -27.68 20.92
N PRO A 489 58.26 -26.38 21.22
CA PRO A 489 59.58 -25.73 21.24
C PRO A 489 60.43 -26.06 22.49
N SER A 490 61.76 -25.97 22.36
CA SER A 490 62.73 -26.05 23.47
C SER A 490 63.25 -24.66 23.90
N ALA A 491 63.56 -24.48 25.19
CA ALA A 491 63.90 -23.18 25.78
C ALA A 491 65.32 -22.65 25.45
N VAL A 492 65.48 -21.33 25.44
CA VAL A 492 66.74 -20.58 25.21
C VAL A 492 66.77 -19.35 26.13
N THR A 493 67.94 -18.84 26.55
CA THR A 493 68.04 -17.72 27.52
C THR A 493 68.98 -16.59 27.10
N GLY A 494 68.60 -15.33 27.40
CA GLY A 494 69.41 -14.12 27.18
C GLY A 494 68.57 -12.86 26.92
N SER A 495 69.21 -11.71 26.67
CA SER A 495 68.55 -10.45 26.28
C SER A 495 69.33 -9.69 25.18
N GLY A 496 68.61 -9.27 24.14
CA GLY A 496 69.16 -8.68 22.90
C GLY A 496 68.63 -9.41 21.66
N PRO A 497 68.53 -8.76 20.49
CA PRO A 497 67.68 -9.23 19.39
C PRO A 497 68.18 -10.52 18.75
N TRP A 498 67.26 -11.46 18.56
CA TRP A 498 67.46 -12.78 17.99
C TRP A 498 67.03 -12.82 16.51
N GLY A 499 67.85 -13.40 15.64
CA GLY A 499 67.45 -13.79 14.27
C GLY A 499 67.22 -15.30 14.19
N TRP A 500 66.45 -15.80 13.21
CA TRP A 500 66.03 -17.20 13.18
C TRP A 500 66.07 -17.79 11.77
N SER A 501 66.18 -19.13 11.68
CA SER A 501 65.89 -19.90 10.47
C SER A 501 65.21 -21.23 10.84
N CYS A 502 64.34 -21.72 9.96
CA CYS A 502 63.66 -23.01 10.05
C CYS A 502 63.97 -23.80 8.76
N ALA A 503 64.08 -25.12 8.83
CA ALA A 503 64.25 -25.97 7.66
C ALA A 503 63.45 -27.27 7.82
N GLY A 504 62.57 -27.55 6.85
CA GLY A 504 61.82 -28.80 6.75
C GLY A 504 61.10 -28.89 5.41
N THR A 505 61.09 -30.08 4.80
CA THR A 505 60.37 -30.35 3.54
C THR A 505 59.27 -31.39 3.77
N HIS A 506 58.14 -31.19 3.10
CA HIS A 506 57.00 -32.10 2.92
C HIS A 506 57.06 -33.45 3.67
N SER A 507 56.37 -33.53 4.80
CA SER A 507 56.21 -34.68 5.73
C SER A 507 57.36 -35.00 6.70
N GLY A 508 57.84 -34.00 7.45
CA GLY A 508 58.70 -34.16 8.65
C GLY A 508 58.13 -33.41 9.86
N ALA A 509 58.37 -33.91 11.08
CA ALA A 509 57.59 -33.54 12.29
C ALA A 509 58.28 -32.56 13.27
N THR A 510 59.37 -31.88 12.90
CA THR A 510 60.08 -30.99 13.83
C THR A 510 60.79 -29.83 13.14
N ALA A 511 60.69 -28.64 13.75
CA ALA A 511 61.47 -27.44 13.42
C ALA A 511 62.28 -26.99 14.66
N GLN A 512 63.48 -26.45 14.44
CA GLN A 512 64.33 -25.87 15.50
C GLN A 512 64.85 -24.50 15.07
N CYS A 513 65.01 -23.57 16.01
CA CYS A 513 65.40 -22.17 15.78
C CYS A 513 66.63 -21.79 16.62
N SER A 514 67.57 -21.02 16.06
CA SER A 514 68.75 -20.48 16.77
C SER A 514 69.22 -19.13 16.17
N ALA A 515 70.04 -18.34 16.90
CA ALA A 515 70.21 -16.90 16.66
C ALA A 515 71.63 -16.32 16.85
N GLN A 516 72.02 -15.35 15.99
CA GLN A 516 73.16 -14.41 16.15
C GLN A 516 72.86 -13.02 15.51
N LYS A 517 73.67 -11.98 15.80
CA LYS A 517 73.25 -10.54 15.77
C LYS A 517 73.85 -9.63 14.66
N ALA A 518 72.97 -8.83 14.04
CA ALA A 518 73.13 -7.45 13.51
C ALA A 518 71.72 -6.77 13.47
N GLY A 519 71.48 -5.47 13.27
CA GLY A 519 72.30 -4.26 13.08
C GLY A 519 71.55 -3.00 13.63
N THR A 520 71.50 -1.86 12.91
CA THR A 520 70.73 -0.64 13.29
C THR A 520 70.07 0.10 12.09
N GLY A 521 68.95 0.79 12.32
CA GLY A 521 68.28 1.71 11.38
C GLY A 521 68.32 3.18 11.82
N TRP A 522 67.82 4.09 10.97
CA TRP A 522 67.81 5.56 11.16
C TRP A 522 66.40 6.10 11.44
N THR A 523 66.28 7.33 11.92
CA THR A 523 65.01 7.99 12.30
C THR A 523 64.69 9.19 11.40
N VAL A 524 63.47 9.25 10.89
CA VAL A 524 62.93 10.40 10.16
C VAL A 524 61.81 11.04 10.98
N ASN A 525 61.98 12.32 11.32
CA ASN A 525 60.97 13.12 12.00
C ASN A 525 60.21 14.00 11.02
N ALA A 526 58.95 14.31 11.32
CA ALA A 526 58.11 15.22 10.55
C ALA A 526 57.61 16.37 11.44
N VAL A 527 57.80 17.60 10.99
CA VAL A 527 57.41 18.82 11.71
C VAL A 527 56.64 19.76 10.79
N VAL A 528 55.77 20.61 11.36
CA VAL A 528 54.98 21.61 10.63
C VAL A 528 55.53 23.00 10.92
N ASN A 529 55.68 23.81 9.87
CA ASN A 529 56.17 25.18 9.97
C ASN A 529 55.00 26.16 10.04
N GLY A 530 54.58 26.53 11.26
CA GLY A 530 53.48 27.46 11.51
C GLY A 530 52.15 26.78 11.82
N LEU A 531 51.04 27.45 11.47
CA LEU A 531 49.66 26.95 11.61
C LEU A 531 49.11 26.53 10.24
N GLY A 532 48.19 25.57 10.21
CA GLY A 532 47.52 25.14 8.97
C GLY A 532 47.52 23.63 8.68
N GLY A 533 48.02 22.77 9.57
CA GLY A 533 47.94 21.31 9.39
C GLY A 533 48.76 20.48 10.38
N THR A 534 48.70 19.16 10.22
CA THR A 534 49.48 18.18 11.00
C THR A 534 50.21 17.17 10.09
N ALA A 535 51.16 16.41 10.64
CA ALA A 535 51.96 15.41 9.93
C ALA A 535 51.79 14.02 10.55
N THR A 536 51.54 12.98 9.74
CA THR A 536 51.39 11.59 10.20
C THR A 536 52.22 10.63 9.35
N PRO A 537 53.08 9.77 9.94
CA PRO A 537 53.50 9.78 11.34
C PRO A 537 54.48 10.93 11.65
N ALA A 538 54.46 11.45 12.89
CA ALA A 538 55.36 12.51 13.33
C ALA A 538 56.84 12.06 13.49
N SER A 539 57.08 10.75 13.63
CA SER A 539 58.40 10.14 13.63
C SER A 539 58.30 8.69 13.16
N GLN A 540 59.29 8.20 12.41
CA GLN A 540 59.37 6.82 11.94
C GLN A 540 60.83 6.36 11.84
N SER A 541 61.10 5.10 12.18
CA SER A 541 62.42 4.49 11.94
C SER A 541 62.43 3.71 10.63
N VAL A 542 63.48 3.89 9.84
CA VAL A 542 63.67 3.27 8.53
C VAL A 542 65.04 2.58 8.44
N ALA A 543 65.11 1.48 7.71
CA ALA A 543 66.37 0.78 7.45
C ALA A 543 67.35 1.68 6.69
N ASN A 544 68.65 1.44 6.85
CA ASN A 544 69.69 2.17 6.12
C ASN A 544 69.44 2.08 4.60
N ASN A 545 69.44 3.24 3.93
CA ASN A 545 69.15 3.42 2.50
C ASN A 545 67.69 3.16 2.07
N ALA A 546 66.73 3.03 3.00
CA ALA A 546 65.30 3.03 2.70
C ALA A 546 64.73 4.47 2.62
N ARG A 547 63.51 4.64 2.11
CA ARG A 547 62.81 5.94 2.06
C ARG A 547 61.69 5.98 3.10
N ALA A 548 61.45 7.14 3.67
CA ALA A 548 60.32 7.41 4.57
C ALA A 548 59.20 8.14 3.82
N THR A 549 57.95 7.94 4.27
CA THR A 549 56.76 8.61 3.72
C THR A 549 55.96 9.24 4.85
N VAL A 550 55.53 10.48 4.66
CA VAL A 550 54.78 11.29 5.63
C VAL A 550 53.55 11.87 4.92
N THR A 551 52.39 11.79 5.54
CA THR A 551 51.15 12.38 5.04
C THR A 551 50.86 13.68 5.79
N ALA A 552 50.63 14.75 5.04
CA ALA A 552 50.16 16.04 5.53
C ALA A 552 48.64 16.04 5.65
N VAL A 553 48.12 16.60 6.74
CA VAL A 553 46.67 16.77 6.97
C VAL A 553 46.41 18.26 7.19
N PRO A 554 45.99 19.02 6.15
CA PRO A 554 45.72 20.45 6.29
C PRO A 554 44.51 20.74 7.18
N GLU A 555 44.54 21.87 7.89
CA GLU A 555 43.36 22.43 8.55
C GLU A 555 42.43 23.12 7.54
N PRO A 556 41.13 23.31 7.86
CA PRO A 556 40.19 24.00 6.97
C PRO A 556 40.69 25.38 6.55
N SER A 557 40.61 25.68 5.25
CA SER A 557 41.17 26.87 4.57
C SER A 557 42.66 26.83 4.23
N TYR A 558 43.42 25.80 4.63
CA TYR A 558 44.84 25.65 4.31
C TYR A 558 45.08 24.52 3.29
N MET A 559 46.16 24.65 2.52
CA MET A 559 46.70 23.62 1.63
C MET A 559 48.20 23.48 1.81
N LEU A 560 48.72 22.26 1.64
CA LEU A 560 50.17 22.02 1.62
C LEU A 560 50.77 22.67 0.38
N ILE A 561 51.73 23.59 0.56
CA ILE A 561 52.41 24.28 -0.54
C ILE A 561 53.84 23.79 -0.78
N GLY A 562 54.42 23.07 0.17
CA GLY A 562 55.75 22.53 0.03
C GLY A 562 56.18 21.65 1.21
N ALA A 563 57.30 20.96 1.02
CA ALA A 563 58.02 20.31 2.10
C ALA A 563 59.52 20.42 1.86
N THR A 564 60.30 20.58 2.93
CA THR A 564 61.75 20.76 2.89
C THR A 564 62.46 19.83 3.87
N GLY A 565 63.75 19.53 3.64
CA GLY A 565 64.50 18.54 4.43
C GLY A 565 64.42 17.11 3.88
N CYS A 566 65.34 16.23 4.30
CA CYS A 566 65.50 14.83 3.85
C CYS A 566 65.46 14.56 2.31
N GLY A 567 65.69 15.58 1.46
CA GLY A 567 65.47 15.46 0.01
C GLY A 567 64.01 15.13 -0.34
N ALA A 568 63.06 15.65 0.44
CA ALA A 568 61.63 15.41 0.30
C ALA A 568 61.06 15.88 -1.03
N ALA A 569 60.13 15.09 -1.59
CA ALA A 569 59.29 15.44 -2.73
C ALA A 569 57.81 15.34 -2.35
N VAL A 570 57.00 16.27 -2.84
CA VAL A 570 55.55 16.37 -2.54
C VAL A 570 54.73 15.89 -3.73
N SER A 571 53.70 15.08 -3.46
CA SER A 571 52.69 14.66 -4.44
C SER A 571 51.31 14.63 -3.78
N GLY A 572 50.48 15.62 -4.08
CA GLY A 572 49.25 15.87 -3.32
C GLY A 572 49.58 16.18 -1.86
N ASN A 573 48.91 15.49 -0.93
CA ASN A 573 49.18 15.61 0.51
C ASN A 573 50.27 14.65 1.03
N THR A 574 50.94 13.88 0.16
CA THR A 574 51.96 12.90 0.55
C THR A 574 53.36 13.41 0.26
N VAL A 575 54.28 13.20 1.20
CA VAL A 575 55.67 13.63 1.14
C VAL A 575 56.60 12.43 1.32
N THR A 576 57.52 12.23 0.37
CA THR A 576 58.43 11.07 0.35
C THR A 576 59.89 11.53 0.34
N THR A 577 60.75 10.93 1.17
CA THR A 577 62.15 11.32 1.30
C THR A 577 63.06 10.76 0.19
N ALA A 578 64.26 11.31 0.08
CA ALA A 578 65.41 10.60 -0.49
C ALA A 578 65.77 9.35 0.35
N PRO A 579 66.60 8.42 -0.16
CA PRO A 579 67.11 7.29 0.62
C PRO A 579 67.86 7.80 1.87
N VAL A 580 67.50 7.26 3.03
CA VAL A 580 67.91 7.77 4.34
C VAL A 580 69.17 7.04 4.81
N THR A 581 70.27 7.78 4.94
CA THR A 581 71.59 7.26 5.35
C THR A 581 72.08 7.85 6.68
N ALA A 582 71.27 8.68 7.33
CA ALA A 582 71.46 9.26 8.65
C ALA A 582 70.10 9.79 9.16
N ASP A 583 69.95 10.04 10.46
CA ASP A 583 68.75 10.66 11.02
C ASP A 583 68.45 12.02 10.37
N CYS A 584 67.19 12.30 10.03
CA CYS A 584 66.82 13.54 9.33
C CYS A 584 65.41 14.02 9.69
N THR A 585 65.07 15.27 9.33
CA THR A 585 63.75 15.87 9.57
C THR A 585 63.16 16.44 8.29
N VAL A 586 61.87 16.19 8.07
CA VAL A 586 61.03 16.79 7.01
C VAL A 586 60.16 17.88 7.64
N THR A 587 60.16 19.06 7.04
CA THR A 587 59.34 20.21 7.43
C THR A 587 58.24 20.41 6.40
N LEU A 588 56.99 20.53 6.84
CA LEU A 588 55.82 20.79 5.99
C LEU A 588 55.42 22.27 6.06
N ASP A 589 55.19 22.88 4.90
CA ASP A 589 54.78 24.28 4.75
C ASP A 589 53.34 24.38 4.20
N PHE A 590 52.46 25.11 4.89
CA PHE A 590 51.06 25.30 4.52
C PHE A 590 50.75 26.78 4.22
N ALA A 591 49.79 27.03 3.33
CA ALA A 591 49.26 28.38 3.09
C ALA A 591 47.74 28.37 2.84
N VAL A 592 47.11 29.54 2.94
CA VAL A 592 45.67 29.71 2.75
C VAL A 592 45.30 29.53 1.27
N GLY A 593 44.34 28.63 1.00
CA GLY A 593 43.86 28.37 -0.36
C GLY A 593 42.91 29.47 -0.87
N GLN A 594 43.02 29.80 -2.16
CA GLN A 594 42.06 30.70 -2.83
C GLN A 594 40.84 29.93 -3.32
N SER A 595 39.63 30.40 -2.99
CA SER A 595 38.37 29.82 -3.45
C SER A 595 37.72 30.65 -4.55
N THR A 596 37.33 29.99 -5.64
CA THR A 596 36.49 30.57 -6.70
C THR A 596 35.07 30.78 -6.17
N THR A 597 34.49 31.97 -6.41
CA THR A 597 33.11 32.27 -6.00
C THR A 597 32.13 32.26 -7.18
N THR A 598 30.87 31.99 -6.88
CA THR A 598 29.72 32.11 -7.78
C THR A 598 28.73 33.10 -7.17
N ALA A 599 28.27 34.06 -7.96
CA ALA A 599 27.24 35.01 -7.54
C ALA A 599 25.88 34.62 -8.14
N TYR A 600 24.80 34.99 -7.44
CA TYR A 600 23.41 34.81 -7.89
C TYR A 600 22.63 36.11 -7.68
N VAL A 601 21.63 36.37 -8.52
CA VAL A 601 20.79 37.58 -8.44
C VAL A 601 19.32 37.28 -8.78
N SER A 602 18.41 37.83 -7.99
CA SER A 602 16.95 37.75 -8.18
C SER A 602 16.28 39.08 -7.86
N VAL A 603 15.05 39.29 -8.35
CA VAL A 603 14.29 40.53 -8.12
C VAL A 603 12.85 40.27 -7.72
N VAL A 604 12.31 41.14 -6.87
CA VAL A 604 10.91 41.17 -6.41
C VAL A 604 10.38 42.61 -6.52
N PRO A 605 9.22 42.86 -7.15
CA PRO A 605 8.38 41.90 -7.88
C PRO A 605 9.05 41.41 -9.18
N THR A 606 8.58 40.29 -9.72
CA THR A 606 9.12 39.67 -10.94
C THR A 606 8.74 40.39 -12.23
N ALA A 607 7.72 41.26 -12.19
CA ALA A 607 7.25 42.09 -13.31
C ALA A 607 7.03 43.54 -12.85
N PRO A 608 8.11 44.32 -12.61
CA PRO A 608 8.01 45.70 -12.13
C PRO A 608 7.56 46.68 -13.22
N ARG A 609 7.02 47.81 -12.81
CA ARG A 609 6.67 48.96 -13.66
C ARG A 609 7.71 50.07 -13.53
N VAL A 610 7.71 51.02 -14.48
CA VAL A 610 8.54 52.23 -14.37
C VAL A 610 8.24 52.95 -13.06
N SER A 611 9.30 53.33 -12.33
CA SER A 611 9.27 53.94 -10.99
C SER A 611 8.84 53.05 -9.81
N ASP A 612 8.57 51.75 -9.99
CA ASP A 612 8.40 50.82 -8.86
C ASP A 612 9.72 50.66 -8.07
N ASP A 613 9.63 50.48 -6.75
CA ASP A 613 10.75 50.00 -5.93
C ASP A 613 10.97 48.50 -6.15
N VAL A 614 12.06 48.15 -6.82
CA VAL A 614 12.43 46.76 -7.13
C VAL A 614 13.49 46.30 -6.14
N ALA A 615 13.12 45.39 -5.25
CA ALA A 615 14.06 44.74 -4.34
C ALA A 615 14.89 43.70 -5.09
N VAL A 616 16.20 43.91 -5.16
CA VAL A 616 17.17 42.97 -5.70
C VAL A 616 17.80 42.20 -4.54
N ARG A 617 17.73 40.86 -4.61
CA ARG A 617 18.40 39.95 -3.67
C ARG A 617 19.58 39.28 -4.37
N VAL A 618 20.69 39.16 -3.66
CA VAL A 618 21.91 38.52 -4.15
C VAL A 618 22.38 37.44 -3.18
N ALA A 619 23.09 36.45 -3.71
CA ALA A 619 23.81 35.45 -2.94
C ALA A 619 25.22 35.28 -3.52
N VAL A 620 26.20 34.95 -2.68
CA VAL A 620 27.56 34.61 -3.12
C VAL A 620 28.04 33.36 -2.38
N GLU A 621 28.51 32.37 -3.13
CA GLU A 621 28.91 31.04 -2.65
C GLU A 621 30.30 30.69 -3.18
N ALA A 622 31.02 29.81 -2.48
CA ALA A 622 32.31 29.26 -2.86
C ALA A 622 32.23 27.73 -2.77
N GLY A 623 32.04 27.07 -3.91
CA GLY A 623 31.50 25.70 -3.90
C GLY A 623 30.15 25.68 -3.18
N ASP A 624 29.94 24.71 -2.29
CA ASP A 624 28.72 24.61 -1.47
C ASP A 624 28.77 25.45 -0.17
N THR A 625 29.76 26.33 0.01
CA THR A 625 29.91 27.16 1.23
C THR A 625 29.56 28.64 0.98
N PRO A 626 28.64 29.26 1.76
CA PRO A 626 28.29 30.67 1.60
C PRO A 626 29.43 31.64 1.94
N VAL A 627 29.60 32.70 1.14
CA VAL A 627 30.61 33.74 1.38
C VAL A 627 30.08 34.74 2.40
N THR A 628 30.46 34.58 3.66
CA THR A 628 29.84 35.26 4.81
C THR A 628 30.11 36.78 4.91
N SER A 629 30.94 37.37 4.03
CA SER A 629 31.27 38.80 4.12
C SER A 629 31.70 39.44 2.79
N GLY A 630 31.54 40.76 2.71
CA GLY A 630 31.91 41.60 1.56
C GLY A 630 30.72 42.33 0.96
N THR A 631 30.98 43.14 -0.08
CA THR A 631 29.97 44.02 -0.68
C THR A 631 29.71 43.64 -2.13
N VAL A 632 28.45 43.44 -2.49
CA VAL A 632 28.00 43.19 -3.86
C VAL A 632 27.44 44.50 -4.44
N THR A 633 27.89 44.86 -5.64
CA THR A 633 27.35 45.99 -6.41
C THR A 633 26.40 45.46 -7.46
N VAL A 634 25.13 45.90 -7.44
CA VAL A 634 24.17 45.63 -8.50
C VAL A 634 24.05 46.86 -9.39
N SER A 635 24.14 46.69 -10.72
CA SER A 635 23.99 47.78 -11.68
C SER A 635 23.17 47.36 -12.90
N GLY A 636 22.36 48.27 -13.45
CA GLY A 636 21.61 48.04 -14.68
C GLY A 636 20.47 49.04 -14.89
N GLY A 637 20.08 49.25 -16.16
CA GLY A 637 18.98 50.15 -16.53
C GLY A 637 19.16 51.62 -16.12
N GLY A 638 20.40 52.07 -15.94
CA GLY A 638 20.74 53.43 -15.51
C GLY A 638 20.77 53.65 -14.00
N ALA A 639 20.54 52.61 -13.19
CA ALA A 639 20.61 52.67 -11.73
C ALA A 639 21.63 51.66 -11.17
N SER A 640 22.09 51.90 -9.93
CA SER A 640 22.93 50.97 -9.17
C SER A 640 22.62 51.01 -7.67
N CYS A 641 22.81 49.88 -7.00
CA CYS A 641 22.69 49.77 -5.55
C CYS A 641 23.73 48.78 -5.00
N ASN A 642 24.18 49.04 -3.77
CA ASN A 642 25.16 48.19 -3.09
C ASN A 642 24.48 47.48 -1.92
N THR A 643 24.94 46.27 -1.61
CA THR A 643 24.54 45.54 -0.41
C THR A 643 25.72 44.79 0.18
N THR A 644 25.77 44.70 1.50
CA THR A 644 26.76 43.89 2.23
C THR A 644 26.17 42.52 2.50
N LEU A 645 26.98 41.47 2.45
CA LEU A 645 26.56 40.12 2.81
C LEU A 645 26.34 40.00 4.33
N ASP A 646 25.25 39.35 4.72
CA ASP A 646 24.66 39.38 6.07
C ASP A 646 25.24 38.36 7.07
N GLY A 647 26.35 37.71 6.74
CA GLY A 647 26.91 36.58 7.49
C GLY A 647 26.42 35.21 7.01
N THR A 648 25.33 35.14 6.24
CA THR A 648 24.80 33.89 5.66
C THR A 648 25.08 33.73 4.17
N GLY A 649 25.76 34.71 3.55
CA GLY A 649 26.05 34.74 2.11
C GLY A 649 25.01 35.48 1.28
N HIS A 650 24.01 36.12 1.93
CA HIS A 650 22.93 36.83 1.25
C HIS A 650 23.01 38.36 1.45
N GLY A 651 22.47 39.10 0.49
CA GLY A 651 22.33 40.56 0.56
C GLY A 651 21.09 41.05 -0.19
N GLN A 652 20.63 42.25 0.13
CA GLN A 652 19.50 42.90 -0.54
C GLN A 652 19.73 44.41 -0.70
N CYS A 653 19.36 44.97 -1.86
CA CYS A 653 19.23 46.42 -2.09
C CYS A 653 18.05 46.72 -3.02
N SER A 654 17.74 48.00 -3.26
CA SER A 654 16.59 48.41 -4.08
C SER A 654 17.01 49.27 -5.27
N LEU A 655 16.36 49.07 -6.41
CA LEU A 655 16.51 49.86 -7.64
C LEU A 655 15.16 50.43 -8.09
N ARG A 656 15.20 51.57 -8.80
CA ARG A 656 14.06 52.11 -9.56
C ARG A 656 14.46 52.27 -11.01
N PHE A 657 13.61 51.80 -11.93
CA PHE A 657 13.86 51.91 -13.36
C PHE A 657 13.17 53.15 -13.94
N ALA A 658 13.92 53.96 -14.70
CA ALA A 658 13.43 55.20 -15.31
C ALA A 658 12.70 54.98 -16.65
N THR A 659 12.92 53.86 -17.32
CA THR A 659 12.33 53.55 -18.64
C THR A 659 11.78 52.13 -18.70
N ALA A 660 10.73 51.95 -19.51
CA ALA A 660 10.17 50.63 -19.81
C ALA A 660 11.07 49.88 -20.81
N GLY A 661 11.01 48.55 -20.79
CA GLY A 661 11.83 47.66 -21.63
C GLY A 661 12.61 46.62 -20.82
N THR A 662 13.39 45.80 -21.52
CA THR A 662 14.23 44.76 -20.89
C THR A 662 15.59 45.33 -20.52
N HIS A 663 15.91 45.32 -19.23
CA HIS A 663 17.18 45.76 -18.66
C HIS A 663 17.99 44.55 -18.19
N GLN A 664 19.31 44.58 -18.40
CA GLN A 664 20.22 43.60 -17.77
C GLN A 664 20.68 44.15 -16.44
N LEU A 665 20.48 43.39 -15.36
CA LEU A 665 21.07 43.65 -14.04
C LEU A 665 22.32 42.78 -13.88
N THR A 666 23.46 43.41 -13.62
CA THR A 666 24.71 42.75 -13.27
C THR A 666 24.97 42.93 -11.78
N ALA A 667 25.01 41.82 -11.03
CA ALA A 667 25.51 41.78 -9.66
C ALA A 667 26.99 41.37 -9.70
N ALA A 668 27.88 42.20 -9.15
CA ALA A 668 29.32 41.99 -9.13
C ALA A 668 29.84 41.94 -7.69
N TYR A 669 30.55 40.85 -7.36
CA TYR A 669 31.31 40.68 -6.13
C TYR A 669 32.81 40.84 -6.44
N PRO A 670 33.51 41.82 -5.86
CA PRO A 670 34.88 42.15 -6.23
C PRO A 670 35.95 41.23 -5.64
N GLY A 671 35.57 40.16 -4.92
CA GLY A 671 36.48 39.39 -4.07
C GLY A 671 36.70 40.05 -2.70
N ASP A 672 37.45 39.37 -1.83
CA ASP A 672 37.82 39.93 -0.52
C ASP A 672 39.25 40.50 -0.50
N VAL A 673 39.51 41.42 0.44
CA VAL A 673 40.78 42.18 0.49
C VAL A 673 42.00 41.29 0.78
N ALA A 674 41.78 40.08 1.30
CA ALA A 674 42.82 39.08 1.57
C ALA A 674 43.01 38.05 0.42
N GLN A 675 42.28 38.19 -0.70
CA GLN A 675 42.26 37.25 -1.84
C GLN A 675 41.99 35.78 -1.48
N ARG A 676 41.21 35.54 -0.42
CA ARG A 676 40.64 34.23 -0.07
C ARG A 676 39.49 33.88 -1.00
N PHE A 677 38.73 34.90 -1.44
CA PHE A 677 37.62 34.75 -2.37
C PHE A 677 37.89 35.53 -3.66
N LEU A 678 37.88 34.83 -4.80
CA LEU A 678 38.07 35.44 -6.11
C LEU A 678 36.82 36.22 -6.57
N PRO A 679 36.97 37.26 -7.42
CA PRO A 679 35.84 38.04 -7.93
C PRO A 679 34.87 37.21 -8.77
N SER A 680 33.59 37.54 -8.72
CA SER A 680 32.54 36.89 -9.53
C SER A 680 31.43 37.86 -9.91
N SER A 681 30.64 37.50 -10.93
CA SER A 681 29.49 38.30 -11.34
C SER A 681 28.38 37.46 -11.95
N ALA A 682 27.14 37.92 -11.80
CA ALA A 682 25.94 37.30 -12.34
C ALA A 682 25.07 38.32 -13.07
N VAL A 683 24.45 37.91 -14.18
CA VAL A 683 23.60 38.77 -15.01
C VAL A 683 22.18 38.20 -15.06
N ARG A 684 21.17 39.05 -14.88
CA ARG A 684 19.76 38.68 -15.02
C ARG A 684 18.97 39.75 -15.76
N SER A 685 18.20 39.32 -16.76
CA SER A 685 17.28 40.18 -17.50
C SER A 685 16.00 40.45 -16.69
N VAL A 686 15.57 41.71 -16.65
CA VAL A 686 14.33 42.16 -16.00
C VAL A 686 13.55 43.03 -16.99
N THR A 687 12.30 42.67 -17.27
CA THR A 687 11.42 43.43 -18.16
C THR A 687 10.53 44.35 -17.36
N VAL A 688 10.67 45.65 -17.60
CA VAL A 688 9.94 46.73 -16.91
C VAL A 688 8.78 47.21 -17.77
N ALA A 689 7.56 47.15 -17.26
CA ALA A 689 6.36 47.58 -17.98
C ALA A 689 6.17 49.11 -17.91
N SER A 690 5.59 49.71 -18.96
CA SER A 690 5.22 51.13 -18.94
C SER A 690 4.04 51.39 -18.00
N VAL A 691 4.03 52.55 -17.35
CA VAL A 691 2.86 53.03 -16.60
C VAL A 691 1.81 53.43 -17.63
N GLN A 692 0.82 52.55 -17.85
CA GLN A 692 -0.40 52.94 -18.54
C GLN A 692 -1.15 53.97 -17.68
N PRO A 693 -1.64 55.09 -18.24
CA PRO A 693 -2.44 56.05 -17.49
C PRO A 693 -3.73 55.37 -17.03
N VAL A 694 -4.07 55.54 -15.75
CA VAL A 694 -5.35 55.09 -15.20
C VAL A 694 -6.46 55.86 -15.92
N PRO A 695 -7.45 55.19 -16.56
CA PRO A 695 -8.56 55.89 -17.19
C PRO A 695 -9.38 56.62 -16.13
N THR A 696 -9.65 57.91 -16.35
CA THR A 696 -10.47 58.71 -15.45
C THR A 696 -11.91 58.18 -15.40
N LEU A 697 -12.57 58.37 -14.26
CA LEU A 697 -13.92 57.87 -13.91
C LEU A 697 -15.07 58.52 -14.71
N THR A 698 -14.86 58.82 -15.98
CA THR A 698 -15.79 59.55 -16.86
C THR A 698 -16.32 58.74 -18.06
N GLU A 699 -15.63 57.67 -18.50
CA GLU A 699 -16.06 56.91 -19.68
C GLU A 699 -17.05 55.78 -19.39
N TRP A 700 -17.00 55.17 -18.20
CA TRP A 700 -17.95 54.12 -17.79
C TRP A 700 -19.37 54.66 -17.57
N GLY A 701 -19.52 55.95 -17.24
CA GLY A 701 -20.83 56.58 -17.05
C GLY A 701 -21.63 56.72 -18.36
N VAL A 702 -20.95 56.98 -19.49
CA VAL A 702 -21.61 57.19 -20.79
C VAL A 702 -22.04 55.86 -21.42
N ALA A 703 -21.21 54.82 -21.31
CA ALA A 703 -21.53 53.49 -21.82
C ALA A 703 -22.73 52.85 -21.07
N LEU A 704 -22.81 53.01 -19.74
CA LEU A 704 -23.90 52.46 -18.94
C LEU A 704 -25.24 53.16 -19.23
N LEU A 705 -25.22 54.49 -19.44
CA LEU A 705 -26.43 55.25 -19.77
C LEU A 705 -26.96 54.92 -21.17
N ALA A 706 -26.07 54.70 -22.15
CA ALA A 706 -26.44 54.28 -23.50
C ALA A 706 -27.08 52.88 -23.52
N ALA A 707 -26.56 51.93 -22.73
CA ALA A 707 -27.14 50.60 -22.58
C ALA A 707 -28.53 50.63 -21.92
N LEU A 708 -28.72 51.45 -20.88
CA LEU A 708 -30.01 51.61 -20.20
C LEU A 708 -31.07 52.30 -21.06
N LEU A 709 -30.70 53.28 -21.87
CA LEU A 709 -31.62 53.93 -22.82
C LEU A 709 -32.01 53.02 -24.00
N GLY A 710 -31.12 52.11 -24.43
CA GLY A 710 -31.42 51.10 -25.44
C GLY A 710 -32.49 50.08 -25.02
N LEU A 711 -32.54 49.74 -23.73
CA LEU A 711 -33.50 48.78 -23.15
C LEU A 711 -34.92 49.35 -22.96
N LEU A 712 -35.11 50.68 -23.04
CA LEU A 712 -36.39 51.36 -22.78
C LEU A 712 -37.13 51.87 -24.03
N GLY A 713 -36.65 51.56 -25.24
CA GLY A 713 -37.41 51.72 -26.49
C GLY A 713 -37.76 53.15 -26.93
N LEU A 714 -37.25 54.18 -26.24
CA LEU A 714 -37.55 55.58 -26.51
C LEU A 714 -36.71 56.14 -27.68
N ARG A 715 -37.30 56.17 -28.88
CA ARG A 715 -36.78 56.98 -30.00
C ARG A 715 -37.02 58.47 -29.70
N MET A 716 -35.97 59.25 -29.48
CA MET A 716 -36.02 60.71 -29.68
C MET A 716 -35.39 61.11 -31.01
N ARG A 717 -36.04 62.07 -31.68
CA ARG A 717 -35.66 62.60 -33.00
C ARG A 717 -34.46 63.53 -32.88
N HIS A 718 -33.64 63.60 -33.92
CA HIS A 718 -32.71 64.72 -34.12
C HIS A 718 -33.46 66.06 -34.15
N VAL A 719 -32.94 67.03 -33.42
CA VAL A 719 -32.97 68.46 -33.76
C VAL A 719 -31.59 69.03 -33.42
N ALA A 720 -31.01 69.73 -34.40
CA ALA A 720 -29.77 70.54 -34.42
C ALA A 720 -28.80 70.41 -33.22
#